data_AF-A0A2P5HYK9-F1
#
_entry.id   AF-A0A2P5HYK9-F1
#
_cell.length_a   1.000
_cell.length_b   1.000
_cell.length_c   1.000
_cell.angle_alpha   90.00
_cell.angle_beta   90.00
_cell.angle_gamma   90.00
#
_symmetry.space_group_name_H-M   'P 1'
#
loop_
_entity.id
_entity.type
_entity.pdbx_description
1 polymer ?
#
loop_
_entity_poly.entity_id
_entity_poly.type
_entity_poly.pdbx_seq_one_letter_code
_entity_poly.pdbx_strand_id
1 'polypeptide(L)'
;MAPSKIPPSGVWCPAVTLFNPETDRLELDEQAKYYSYLARSGLAGLVILGTNAETFLLTREERKELLVTARRAVGPDYPIMAGVGGHSTRQVLEFIDDAAAAGANYVLCLPPGYFGKQTTAAVVEGFFEDVAASSKLPVVIYNFPGVCNGIDLDSGTITKLARRHKKIVGVKLTCGSVAKIVRLAAVLPSDEFATFGGQSDFLVGGLSSGSAGCIAGFANVFPRSISRIYQLWHEGKTGEAMALHRKAALAEQPCKAGIAAVKYAASTHSAKLAGLGHAADRFKPRRPYLEPSADEKKAIDEALRELAEVEAGLVVTNLGPHCSCCDEALDTSSTAPERTNKYEAVRSRPLEGHDHPDSPPAMIIPSRRLVRRLRQTRRPVLGLLLLLFTLDLLLLLRQRPVTSRSTVDDSLDDSPDRRHGPRREASNQTFFIVSVHRNTGAILPEWGPAVLALVDYLGPANVYFSALESGSQDDTKEKLTALRAQLDARRVPNTITLGQTVWQQLDDMWARPAPDAPRQEGWIWNQQDKVYDKRRITYLARERNRAMEPMLELQQRQGVTFDKVLWLNDVIFDVDDFVTLLRTRDGAYAAACSIDYKHPPAYYDTFALRDPDGRKTASNYWPWFQGGPARDAALGSEPVRVSSCWNGMVIFDAGPFRADPPLRFRAIPDTLADLHLEGSECCLIHADNPLSDDPARGVWLNPNVRVAYSPAAYKAVRARPGERFPGKWAAVTGAWANRWLRWRARLSHHVEGATVAKRLRQWMAEAPHGEPRREPGVSCLINEKQIMWMNGWRHL
;
A
#
# COMPACT_ATOMS: atom_id res chain seq x y z
N MET A 1 18.31 24.98 -35.54
CA MET A 1 17.05 24.36 -36.01
C MET A 1 15.98 24.63 -34.96
N ALA A 2 14.71 24.80 -35.32
CA ALA A 2 13.65 24.82 -34.32
C ALA A 2 13.65 23.47 -33.56
N PRO A 3 13.45 23.46 -32.22
CA PRO A 3 13.44 22.21 -31.47
C PRO A 3 12.35 21.27 -32.01
N SER A 4 12.66 19.97 -32.09
CA SER A 4 11.71 18.95 -32.50
C SER A 4 10.41 19.09 -31.69
N LYS A 5 9.27 18.93 -32.35
CA LYS A 5 7.96 18.95 -31.67
C LYS A 5 7.78 17.72 -30.77
N ILE A 6 8.40 16.60 -31.13
CA ILE A 6 8.33 15.33 -30.40
C ILE A 6 9.64 15.14 -29.62
N PRO A 7 9.57 14.79 -28.31
CA PRO A 7 10.77 14.49 -27.53
C PRO A 7 11.60 13.37 -28.18
N PRO A 8 12.93 13.53 -28.33
CA PRO A 8 13.78 12.50 -28.91
C PRO A 8 13.74 11.19 -28.11
N SER A 9 13.77 10.08 -28.85
CA SER A 9 13.88 8.74 -28.28
C SER A 9 15.23 8.54 -27.59
N GLY A 10 15.22 7.81 -26.48
CA GLY A 10 16.41 7.50 -25.71
C GLY A 10 16.18 7.43 -24.21
N VAL A 11 17.28 7.51 -23.47
CA VAL A 11 17.27 7.55 -22.00
C VAL A 11 17.32 9.01 -21.55
N TRP A 12 16.35 9.38 -20.73
CA TRP A 12 16.26 10.69 -20.10
C TRP A 12 16.49 10.57 -18.60
N CYS A 13 17.25 11.51 -18.03
CA CYS A 13 17.49 11.54 -16.59
C CYS A 13 16.61 12.60 -15.90
N PRO A 14 15.70 12.22 -14.98
CA PRO A 14 15.05 13.14 -14.06
C PRO A 14 16.02 13.55 -12.97
N ALA A 15 16.79 14.61 -13.24
CA ALA A 15 17.94 14.99 -12.45
C ALA A 15 17.54 15.42 -11.02
N VAL A 16 18.31 14.98 -10.03
CA VAL A 16 18.12 15.36 -8.61
C VAL A 16 18.50 16.83 -8.36
N THR A 17 18.00 17.38 -7.24
CA THR A 17 18.30 18.77 -6.82
C THR A 17 19.28 18.80 -5.64
N LEU A 18 20.26 19.70 -5.69
CA LEU A 18 21.29 19.89 -4.68
C LEU A 18 20.92 21.05 -3.75
N PHE A 19 21.02 20.79 -2.44
CA PHE A 19 20.68 21.75 -1.40
C PHE A 19 21.83 21.93 -0.42
N ASN A 20 21.94 23.12 0.15
CA ASN A 20 22.76 23.35 1.32
C ASN A 20 22.00 22.90 2.59
N PRO A 21 22.40 21.83 3.30
CA PRO A 21 21.69 21.38 4.50
C PRO A 21 21.70 22.38 5.65
N GLU A 22 22.61 23.34 5.69
CA GLU A 22 22.69 24.35 6.75
C GLU A 22 21.77 25.54 6.49
N THR A 23 21.70 26.00 5.23
CA THR A 23 20.94 27.20 4.86
C THR A 23 19.60 26.90 4.19
N ASP A 24 19.35 25.64 3.81
CA ASP A 24 18.17 25.18 3.05
C ASP A 24 17.97 25.95 1.72
N ARG A 25 19.08 26.32 1.07
CA ARG A 25 19.13 27.00 -0.24
C ARG A 25 19.63 26.06 -1.35
N LEU A 26 19.32 26.40 -2.60
CA LEU A 26 19.85 25.71 -3.77
C LEU A 26 21.36 25.95 -3.93
N GLU A 27 22.08 24.92 -4.35
CA GLU A 27 23.51 24.99 -4.71
C GLU A 27 23.67 25.02 -6.23
N LEU A 28 23.43 26.19 -6.85
CA LEU A 28 23.26 26.33 -8.30
C LEU A 28 24.54 26.06 -9.10
N ASP A 29 25.72 26.33 -8.54
CA ASP A 29 26.99 26.12 -9.25
C ASP A 29 27.35 24.63 -9.31
N GLU A 30 27.20 23.91 -8.20
CA GLU A 30 27.30 22.44 -8.15
C GLU A 30 26.21 21.79 -9.00
N GLN A 31 24.98 22.31 -8.95
CA GLN A 31 23.89 21.83 -9.78
C GLN A 31 24.21 21.96 -11.28
N ALA A 32 24.79 23.08 -11.71
CA ALA A 32 25.23 23.29 -13.09
C ALA A 32 26.28 22.27 -13.51
N LYS A 33 27.30 22.02 -12.66
CA LYS A 33 28.32 20.99 -12.91
C LYS A 33 27.70 19.60 -13.06
N TYR A 34 26.74 19.26 -12.19
CA TYR A 34 26.05 17.97 -12.23
C TYR A 34 25.20 17.81 -13.50
N TYR A 35 24.41 18.81 -13.88
CA TYR A 35 23.64 18.79 -15.13
C TYR A 35 24.54 18.65 -16.35
N SER A 36 25.66 19.38 -16.38
CA SER A 36 26.63 19.32 -17.47
C SER A 36 27.28 17.94 -17.60
N TYR A 37 27.58 17.29 -16.47
CA TYR A 37 28.07 15.90 -16.44
C TYR A 37 27.03 14.91 -16.99
N LEU A 38 25.78 15.00 -16.54
CA LEU A 38 24.72 14.11 -17.01
C LEU A 38 24.49 14.26 -18.52
N ALA A 39 24.44 15.49 -19.03
CA ALA A 39 24.26 15.77 -20.45
C ALA A 39 25.39 15.18 -21.34
N ARG A 40 26.61 15.09 -20.82
CA ARG A 40 27.76 14.47 -21.50
C ARG A 40 27.85 12.95 -21.33
N SER A 41 26.87 12.31 -20.70
CA SER A 41 26.94 10.88 -20.35
C SER A 41 26.11 9.97 -21.26
N GLY A 42 25.78 10.43 -22.47
CA GLY A 42 25.04 9.65 -23.49
C GLY A 42 23.52 9.68 -23.36
N LEU A 43 22.98 10.54 -22.48
CA LEU A 43 21.54 10.73 -22.31
C LEU A 43 20.94 11.53 -23.48
N ALA A 44 19.71 11.21 -23.86
CA ALA A 44 18.96 11.92 -24.90
C ALA A 44 18.41 13.29 -24.44
N GLY A 45 18.29 13.48 -23.13
CA GLY A 45 17.83 14.73 -22.55
C GLY A 45 17.75 14.69 -21.03
N LEU A 46 17.55 15.86 -20.43
CA LEU A 46 17.32 15.99 -18.99
C LEU A 46 15.87 16.35 -18.70
N VAL A 47 15.30 15.70 -17.70
CA VAL A 47 14.05 16.13 -17.07
C VAL A 47 14.41 16.92 -15.82
N ILE A 48 14.12 18.22 -15.84
CA ILE A 48 14.34 19.12 -14.70
C ILE A 48 13.00 19.30 -14.00
N LEU A 49 12.99 19.41 -12.67
CA LEU A 49 11.75 19.51 -11.88
C LEU A 49 10.86 18.25 -11.97
N GLY A 50 11.46 17.07 -12.13
CA GLY A 50 10.76 15.80 -11.95
C GLY A 50 10.46 15.49 -10.48
N THR A 51 9.87 14.33 -10.19
CA THR A 51 9.66 13.86 -8.81
C THR A 51 10.99 13.69 -8.05
N ASN A 52 12.03 13.17 -8.71
CA ASN A 52 13.38 13.00 -8.13
C ASN A 52 14.09 14.34 -7.83
N ALA A 53 13.63 15.44 -8.41
CA ALA A 53 14.12 16.80 -8.13
C ALA A 53 13.45 17.42 -6.89
N GLU A 54 12.62 16.66 -6.16
CA GLU A 54 11.89 17.12 -4.97
C GLU A 54 11.01 18.34 -5.26
N THR A 55 10.45 18.41 -6.48
CA THR A 55 9.80 19.60 -7.04
C THR A 55 8.69 20.20 -6.18
N PHE A 56 7.94 19.37 -5.46
CA PHE A 56 6.87 19.84 -4.57
C PHE A 56 7.38 20.45 -3.25
N LEU A 57 8.69 20.43 -3.01
CA LEU A 57 9.37 21.11 -1.90
C LEU A 57 10.03 22.42 -2.33
N LEU A 58 9.98 22.75 -3.62
CA LEU A 58 10.57 23.94 -4.19
C LEU A 58 9.56 25.08 -4.26
N THR A 59 10.03 26.28 -3.94
CA THR A 59 9.33 27.53 -4.27
C THR A 59 9.27 27.72 -5.78
N ARG A 60 8.40 28.63 -6.24
CA ARG A 60 8.29 28.94 -7.68
C ARG A 60 9.60 29.52 -8.21
N GLU A 61 10.23 30.40 -7.44
CA GLU A 61 11.49 31.06 -7.78
C GLU A 61 12.61 30.04 -7.93
N GLU A 62 12.74 29.11 -6.98
CA GLU A 62 13.72 28.00 -7.05
C GLU A 62 13.52 27.11 -8.28
N ARG A 63 12.26 26.82 -8.65
CA ARG A 63 11.95 26.08 -9.89
C ARG A 63 12.51 26.81 -11.12
N LYS A 64 12.32 28.13 -11.19
CA LYS A 64 12.82 28.96 -12.29
C LYS A 64 14.35 28.99 -12.31
N GLU A 65 15.00 29.18 -11.16
CA GLU A 65 16.46 29.19 -11.04
C GLU A 65 17.09 27.88 -11.51
N LEU A 66 16.51 26.73 -11.16
CA LEU A 66 16.99 25.42 -11.62
C LEU A 66 16.87 25.25 -13.14
N LEU A 67 15.79 25.74 -13.75
CA LEU A 67 15.60 25.67 -15.20
C LEU A 67 16.58 26.55 -15.96
N VAL A 68 16.79 27.79 -15.50
CA VAL A 68 17.81 28.70 -16.05
C VAL A 68 19.21 28.09 -15.91
N THR A 69 19.50 27.52 -14.74
CA THR A 69 20.76 26.84 -14.45
C THR A 69 20.98 25.64 -15.36
N ALA A 70 19.94 24.81 -15.57
CA ALA A 70 20.00 23.68 -16.48
C ALA A 70 20.28 24.13 -17.91
N ARG A 71 19.52 25.08 -18.45
CA ARG A 71 19.73 25.60 -19.82
C ARG A 71 21.15 26.16 -20.00
N ARG A 72 21.66 26.94 -19.03
CA ARG A 72 23.04 27.43 -19.04
C ARG A 72 24.06 26.28 -19.06
N ALA A 73 23.82 25.22 -18.28
CA ALA A 73 24.77 24.12 -18.11
C ALA A 73 24.87 23.18 -19.33
N VAL A 74 23.79 23.05 -20.10
CA VAL A 74 23.70 22.09 -21.23
C VAL A 74 23.74 22.76 -22.61
N GLY A 75 23.77 24.09 -22.68
CA GLY A 75 23.74 24.84 -23.93
C GLY A 75 22.35 24.93 -24.56
N PRO A 76 22.17 25.63 -25.69
CA PRO A 76 20.84 25.94 -26.25
C PRO A 76 20.15 24.75 -26.92
N ASP A 77 20.92 23.80 -27.45
CA ASP A 77 20.39 22.73 -28.32
C ASP A 77 20.06 21.43 -27.56
N TYR A 78 20.60 21.25 -26.35
CA TYR A 78 20.39 20.02 -25.60
C TYR A 78 18.94 19.94 -25.07
N PRO A 79 18.23 18.81 -25.22
CA PRO A 79 16.83 18.71 -24.84
C PRO A 79 16.58 18.80 -23.33
N ILE A 80 15.70 19.71 -22.93
CA ILE A 80 15.20 19.87 -21.56
C ILE A 80 13.68 19.69 -21.54
N MET A 81 13.21 18.83 -20.64
CA MET A 81 11.80 18.67 -20.31
C MET A 81 11.55 19.14 -18.86
N ALA A 82 10.71 20.15 -18.67
CA ALA A 82 10.44 20.76 -17.36
C ALA A 82 9.21 20.14 -16.70
N GLY A 83 9.33 19.65 -15.47
CA GLY A 83 8.18 19.23 -14.69
C GLY A 83 7.38 20.43 -14.18
N VAL A 84 6.09 20.44 -14.51
CA VAL A 84 5.18 21.58 -14.23
C VAL A 84 4.01 21.18 -13.34
N GLY A 85 4.18 20.11 -12.55
CA GLY A 85 3.16 19.64 -11.62
C GLY A 85 2.74 20.73 -10.62
N GLY A 86 1.43 20.91 -10.48
CA GLY A 86 0.76 21.82 -9.55
C GLY A 86 -0.60 21.27 -9.15
N HIS A 87 -1.29 21.95 -8.23
CA HIS A 87 -2.58 21.49 -7.71
C HIS A 87 -3.79 22.13 -8.40
N SER A 88 -3.56 23.10 -9.28
CA SER A 88 -4.58 23.80 -10.06
C SER A 88 -4.07 24.14 -11.46
N THR A 89 -4.97 24.29 -12.42
CA THR A 89 -4.66 24.74 -13.80
C THR A 89 -3.88 26.06 -13.78
N ARG A 90 -4.28 27.02 -12.93
CA ARG A 90 -3.62 28.33 -12.80
C ARG A 90 -2.14 28.24 -12.42
N GLN A 91 -1.78 27.33 -11.50
CA GLN A 91 -0.39 27.11 -11.11
C GLN A 91 0.39 26.42 -12.23
N VAL A 92 -0.21 25.42 -12.87
CA VAL A 92 0.44 24.66 -13.94
C VAL A 92 0.77 25.57 -15.13
N LEU A 93 -0.17 26.42 -15.55
CA LEU A 93 0.07 27.39 -16.63
C LEU A 93 1.17 28.41 -16.28
N GLU A 94 1.23 28.84 -15.01
CA GLU A 94 2.30 29.71 -14.53
C GLU A 94 3.67 29.03 -14.59
N PHE A 95 3.76 27.77 -14.19
CA PHE A 95 5.01 27.01 -14.28
C PHE A 95 5.41 26.70 -15.73
N ILE A 96 4.44 26.52 -16.63
CA ILE A 96 4.69 26.37 -18.07
C ILE A 96 5.27 27.66 -18.65
N ASP A 97 4.74 28.81 -18.26
CA ASP A 97 5.24 30.11 -18.71
C ASP A 97 6.68 30.36 -18.22
N ASP A 98 6.96 30.05 -16.95
CA ASP A 98 8.31 30.14 -16.39
C ASP A 98 9.27 29.16 -17.11
N ALA A 99 8.82 27.95 -17.43
CA ALA A 99 9.61 26.96 -18.17
C ALA A 99 9.92 27.39 -19.60
N ALA A 100 8.95 27.96 -20.31
CA ALA A 100 9.15 28.52 -21.64
C ALA A 100 10.15 29.68 -21.61
N ALA A 101 10.02 30.60 -20.64
CA ALA A 101 10.93 31.72 -20.48
C ALA A 101 12.36 31.29 -20.12
N ALA A 102 12.52 30.18 -19.38
CA ALA A 102 13.81 29.60 -19.05
C ALA A 102 14.41 28.73 -20.18
N GLY A 103 13.69 28.57 -21.30
CA GLY A 103 14.17 27.85 -22.48
C GLY A 103 14.02 26.34 -22.41
N ALA A 104 13.06 25.79 -21.65
CA ALA A 104 12.71 24.38 -21.74
C ALA A 104 12.11 24.04 -23.12
N ASN A 105 12.31 22.81 -23.61
CA ASN A 105 11.79 22.37 -24.91
C ASN A 105 10.41 21.72 -24.77
N TYR A 106 10.15 21.05 -23.65
CA TYR A 106 8.92 20.31 -23.38
C TYR A 106 8.50 20.52 -21.93
N VAL A 107 7.24 20.26 -21.61
CA VAL A 107 6.75 20.22 -20.22
C VAL A 107 6.21 18.84 -19.87
N LEU A 108 6.51 18.38 -18.66
CA LEU A 108 6.06 17.11 -18.10
C LEU A 108 4.99 17.38 -17.03
N CYS A 109 3.74 17.04 -17.33
CA CYS A 109 2.59 17.49 -16.55
C CYS A 109 1.84 16.32 -15.89
N LEU A 110 1.82 16.31 -14.56
CA LEU A 110 0.99 15.38 -13.78
C LEU A 110 -0.51 15.74 -13.90
N PRO A 111 -1.43 14.76 -13.77
CA PRO A 111 -2.83 15.08 -13.51
C PRO A 111 -3.00 15.77 -12.13
N PRO A 112 -4.09 16.52 -11.91
CA PRO A 112 -4.36 17.15 -10.62
C PRO A 112 -4.68 16.09 -9.55
N GLY A 113 -3.71 15.74 -8.72
CA GLY A 113 -3.80 14.56 -7.85
C GLY A 113 -4.13 14.78 -6.38
N TYR A 114 -4.04 16.00 -5.82
CA TYR A 114 -4.19 16.19 -4.37
C TYR A 114 -5.60 15.82 -3.87
N PHE A 115 -6.64 16.33 -4.54
CA PHE A 115 -8.04 16.01 -4.28
C PHE A 115 -8.52 14.80 -5.10
N GLY A 116 -7.82 13.67 -5.00
CA GLY A 116 -8.05 12.48 -5.85
C GLY A 116 -9.51 11.99 -5.89
N LYS A 117 -10.25 12.04 -4.77
CA LYS A 117 -11.68 11.68 -4.75
C LYS A 117 -12.57 12.62 -5.57
N GLN A 118 -12.13 13.86 -5.77
CA GLN A 118 -12.82 14.90 -6.53
C GLN A 118 -12.29 15.01 -7.97
N THR A 119 -11.12 14.45 -8.27
CA THR A 119 -10.53 14.39 -9.61
C THR A 119 -11.16 13.25 -10.41
N THR A 120 -12.35 13.50 -10.98
CA THR A 120 -13.02 12.55 -11.88
C THR A 120 -12.32 12.49 -13.25
N ALA A 121 -12.67 11.52 -14.09
CA ALA A 121 -12.17 11.44 -15.47
C ALA A 121 -12.45 12.74 -16.27
N ALA A 122 -13.64 13.33 -16.09
CA ALA A 122 -13.99 14.61 -16.73
C ALA A 122 -13.12 15.77 -16.24
N VAL A 123 -12.74 15.78 -14.95
CA VAL A 123 -11.81 16.79 -14.41
C VAL A 123 -10.41 16.61 -15.01
N VAL A 124 -9.92 15.38 -15.15
CA VAL A 124 -8.63 15.10 -15.80
C VAL A 124 -8.65 15.55 -17.26
N GLU A 125 -9.71 15.20 -18.00
CA GLU A 125 -9.85 15.59 -19.41
C GLU A 125 -9.89 17.12 -19.57
N GLY A 126 -10.76 17.81 -18.82
CA GLY A 126 -10.87 19.26 -18.86
C GLY A 126 -9.57 19.96 -18.47
N PHE A 127 -8.88 19.46 -17.45
CA PHE A 127 -7.58 19.99 -17.05
C PHE A 127 -6.54 19.90 -18.18
N PHE A 128 -6.39 18.73 -18.81
CA PHE A 128 -5.43 18.58 -19.91
C PHE A 128 -5.84 19.33 -21.17
N GLU A 129 -7.15 19.50 -21.42
CA GLU A 129 -7.68 20.35 -22.49
C GLU A 129 -7.27 21.81 -22.28
N ASP A 130 -7.49 22.38 -21.08
CA ASP A 130 -7.10 23.75 -20.73
C ASP A 130 -5.59 23.96 -20.84
N VAL A 131 -4.81 23.00 -20.31
CA VAL A 131 -3.34 23.03 -20.35
C VAL A 131 -2.85 22.95 -21.80
N ALA A 132 -3.38 22.04 -22.61
CA ALA A 132 -2.94 21.88 -24.00
C ALA A 132 -3.36 23.08 -24.88
N ALA A 133 -4.51 23.69 -24.63
CA ALA A 133 -4.92 24.91 -25.32
C ALA A 133 -3.93 26.06 -25.05
N SER A 134 -3.61 26.27 -23.77
CA SER A 134 -2.88 27.46 -23.32
C SER A 134 -1.35 27.31 -23.30
N SER A 135 -0.83 26.07 -23.25
CA SER A 135 0.62 25.83 -23.12
C SER A 135 1.43 26.41 -24.28
N LYS A 136 2.54 27.08 -23.97
CA LYS A 136 3.52 27.57 -24.96
C LYS A 136 4.48 26.48 -25.44
N LEU A 137 4.57 25.36 -24.72
CA LEU A 137 5.47 24.25 -25.00
C LEU A 137 4.68 22.96 -25.28
N PRO A 138 5.24 21.99 -26.03
CA PRO A 138 4.66 20.67 -26.15
C PRO A 138 4.58 19.96 -24.78
N VAL A 139 3.46 19.29 -24.56
CA VAL A 139 3.07 18.66 -23.29
C VAL A 139 3.29 17.16 -23.36
N VAL A 140 4.01 16.63 -22.39
CA VAL A 140 4.15 15.21 -22.10
C VAL A 140 3.32 14.90 -20.86
N ILE A 141 2.34 14.01 -20.98
CA ILE A 141 1.53 13.57 -19.85
C ILE A 141 2.42 12.80 -18.88
N TYR A 142 2.40 13.14 -17.60
CA TYR A 142 3.08 12.38 -16.56
C TYR A 142 2.04 11.52 -15.83
N ASN A 143 1.97 10.23 -16.17
CA ASN A 143 1.06 9.31 -15.52
C ASN A 143 1.75 8.58 -14.35
N PHE A 144 1.56 9.09 -13.13
CA PHE A 144 2.17 8.57 -11.91
C PHE A 144 1.16 8.48 -10.74
N PRO A 145 0.35 7.40 -10.69
CA PRO A 145 -0.71 7.24 -9.69
C PRO A 145 -0.21 7.30 -8.23
N GLY A 146 0.99 6.76 -7.97
CA GLY A 146 1.59 6.71 -6.63
C GLY A 146 1.82 8.07 -5.97
N VAL A 147 1.97 9.14 -6.76
CA VAL A 147 2.11 10.52 -6.25
C VAL A 147 0.90 11.41 -6.58
N CYS A 148 -0.14 10.83 -7.18
CA CYS A 148 -1.36 11.51 -7.60
C CYS A 148 -2.62 10.87 -7.01
N ASN A 149 -2.52 10.39 -5.76
CA ASN A 149 -3.66 9.86 -5.00
C ASN A 149 -4.47 8.79 -5.77
N GLY A 150 -3.76 7.91 -6.49
CA GLY A 150 -4.35 6.81 -7.24
C GLY A 150 -4.91 7.17 -8.62
N ILE A 151 -4.85 8.43 -9.05
CA ILE A 151 -5.28 8.84 -10.39
C ILE A 151 -4.35 8.22 -11.45
N ASP A 152 -4.86 7.23 -12.19
CA ASP A 152 -4.20 6.58 -13.33
C ASP A 152 -4.94 6.92 -14.63
N LEU A 153 -4.19 7.37 -15.63
CA LEU A 153 -4.72 7.55 -16.98
C LEU A 153 -4.54 6.26 -17.77
N ASP A 154 -5.65 5.68 -18.23
CA ASP A 154 -5.63 4.53 -19.12
C ASP A 154 -5.22 4.92 -20.56
N SER A 155 -4.94 3.92 -21.40
CA SER A 155 -4.52 4.18 -22.79
C SER A 155 -5.61 4.86 -23.61
N GLY A 156 -6.89 4.62 -23.31
CA GLY A 156 -8.01 5.23 -24.02
C GLY A 156 -8.07 6.74 -23.79
N THR A 157 -7.96 7.16 -22.54
CA THR A 157 -7.91 8.56 -22.11
C THR A 157 -6.70 9.27 -22.72
N ILE A 158 -5.51 8.66 -22.64
CA ILE A 158 -4.28 9.23 -23.22
C ILE A 158 -4.44 9.39 -24.74
N THR A 159 -4.97 8.37 -25.43
CA THR A 159 -5.20 8.40 -26.89
C THR A 159 -6.19 9.50 -27.26
N LYS A 160 -7.29 9.62 -26.53
CA LYS A 160 -8.31 10.65 -26.74
C LYS A 160 -7.71 12.05 -26.61
N LEU A 161 -6.95 12.30 -25.54
CA LEU A 161 -6.27 13.58 -25.30
C LEU A 161 -5.25 13.90 -26.40
N ALA A 162 -4.38 12.95 -26.76
CA ALA A 162 -3.36 13.12 -27.79
C ALA A 162 -3.97 13.42 -29.18
N ARG A 163 -5.05 12.72 -29.55
CA ARG A 163 -5.73 12.94 -30.83
C ARG A 163 -6.44 14.30 -30.91
N ARG A 164 -7.08 14.71 -29.80
CA ARG A 164 -7.81 15.98 -29.73
C ARG A 164 -6.86 17.19 -29.66
N HIS A 165 -5.70 17.04 -29.03
CA HIS A 165 -4.78 18.15 -28.80
C HIS A 165 -3.36 17.86 -29.31
N LYS A 166 -3.02 18.41 -30.48
CA LYS A 166 -1.70 18.25 -31.13
C LYS A 166 -0.50 18.85 -30.39
N LYS A 167 -0.71 19.51 -29.23
CA LYS A 167 0.36 19.91 -28.31
C LYS A 167 0.67 18.81 -27.28
N ILE A 168 -0.18 17.81 -27.12
CA ILE A 168 0.11 16.63 -26.29
C ILE A 168 0.91 15.65 -27.16
N VAL A 169 2.20 15.56 -26.90
CA VAL A 169 3.20 14.91 -27.78
C VAL A 169 3.86 13.68 -27.15
N GLY A 170 3.44 13.28 -25.95
CA GLY A 170 3.97 12.09 -25.33
C GLY A 170 3.36 11.77 -23.98
N VAL A 171 3.82 10.67 -23.41
CA VAL A 171 3.49 10.25 -22.04
C VAL A 171 4.67 9.58 -21.36
N LYS A 172 4.86 9.88 -20.07
CA LYS A 172 5.70 9.12 -19.15
C LYS A 172 4.82 8.19 -18.30
N LEU A 173 5.07 6.88 -18.38
CA LEU A 173 4.31 5.85 -17.67
C LEU A 173 5.12 5.25 -16.52
N THR A 174 4.70 5.48 -15.27
CA THR A 174 5.38 4.89 -14.08
C THR A 174 4.85 3.50 -13.70
N CYS A 175 3.77 3.03 -14.34
CA CYS A 175 3.05 1.80 -13.97
C CYS A 175 3.74 0.46 -14.35
N GLY A 176 4.83 0.47 -15.12
CA GLY A 176 5.51 -0.76 -15.57
C GLY A 176 4.67 -1.66 -16.50
N SER A 177 3.60 -1.13 -17.10
CA SER A 177 2.69 -1.91 -17.95
C SER A 177 3.13 -1.91 -19.41
N VAL A 178 3.67 -3.05 -19.89
CA VAL A 178 3.98 -3.28 -21.31
C VAL A 178 2.72 -3.11 -22.17
N ALA A 179 1.59 -3.66 -21.71
CA ALA A 179 0.32 -3.60 -22.42
C ALA A 179 -0.19 -2.17 -22.66
N LYS A 180 0.15 -1.20 -21.79
CA LYS A 180 -0.21 0.20 -22.01
C LYS A 180 0.63 0.80 -23.15
N ILE A 181 1.91 0.44 -23.25
CA ILE A 181 2.80 0.88 -24.34
C ILE A 181 2.33 0.31 -25.67
N VAL A 182 2.08 -1.01 -25.74
CA VAL A 182 1.62 -1.67 -26.98
C VAL A 182 0.35 -0.99 -27.53
N ARG A 183 -0.64 -0.73 -26.66
CA ARG A 183 -1.88 -0.07 -27.07
C ARG A 183 -1.68 1.36 -27.56
N LEU A 184 -0.78 2.12 -26.94
CA LEU A 184 -0.48 3.48 -27.37
C LEU A 184 0.28 3.48 -28.70
N ALA A 185 1.31 2.65 -28.84
CA ALA A 185 2.08 2.51 -30.08
C ALA A 185 1.21 2.05 -31.26
N ALA A 186 0.18 1.24 -31.01
CA ALA A 186 -0.75 0.79 -32.04
C ALA A 186 -1.66 1.90 -32.60
N VAL A 187 -1.87 3.00 -31.85
CA VAL A 187 -2.89 4.01 -32.19
C VAL A 187 -2.37 5.44 -32.27
N LEU A 188 -1.13 5.67 -31.83
CA LEU A 188 -0.40 6.94 -31.87
C LEU A 188 0.99 6.70 -32.51
N PRO A 189 1.19 7.15 -33.76
CA PRO A 189 2.48 7.01 -34.47
C PRO A 189 3.66 7.67 -33.73
N SER A 190 4.85 7.07 -33.85
CA SER A 190 6.06 7.52 -33.15
C SER A 190 6.61 8.88 -33.59
N ASP A 191 6.24 9.33 -34.79
CA ASP A 191 6.55 10.67 -35.32
C ASP A 191 5.56 11.75 -34.84
N GLU A 192 4.47 11.36 -34.17
CA GLU A 192 3.49 12.25 -33.54
C GLU A 192 3.48 12.18 -32.01
N PHE A 193 3.94 11.08 -31.42
CA PHE A 193 3.80 10.83 -29.99
C PHE A 193 4.90 9.93 -29.39
N ALA A 194 5.56 10.39 -28.33
CA ALA A 194 6.61 9.64 -27.64
C ALA A 194 6.12 9.00 -26.33
N THR A 195 6.17 7.66 -26.24
CA THR A 195 5.82 6.92 -25.01
C THR A 195 7.09 6.53 -24.26
N PHE A 196 7.27 7.02 -23.03
CA PHE A 196 8.42 6.71 -22.18
C PHE A 196 8.03 5.82 -21.00
N GLY A 197 8.85 4.80 -20.73
CA GLY A 197 8.84 4.11 -19.44
C GLY A 197 9.35 5.00 -18.31
N GLY A 198 8.91 4.75 -17.07
CA GLY A 198 9.33 5.51 -15.88
C GLY A 198 10.35 4.82 -14.99
N GLN A 199 10.80 3.61 -15.33
CA GLN A 199 11.70 2.76 -14.52
C GLN A 199 12.76 2.11 -15.43
N SER A 200 14.03 2.07 -15.02
CA SER A 200 15.11 1.56 -15.88
C SER A 200 15.04 0.06 -16.07
N ASP A 201 14.68 -0.72 -15.06
CA ASP A 201 14.44 -2.17 -15.15
C ASP A 201 13.31 -2.56 -16.13
N PHE A 202 12.53 -1.58 -16.61
CA PHE A 202 11.50 -1.76 -17.62
C PHE A 202 11.94 -1.40 -19.05
N LEU A 203 13.12 -0.80 -19.23
CA LEU A 203 13.60 -0.23 -20.49
C LEU A 203 13.49 -1.20 -21.68
N VAL A 204 14.08 -2.39 -21.57
CA VAL A 204 14.10 -3.36 -22.69
C VAL A 204 12.69 -3.84 -23.06
N GLY A 205 11.84 -4.15 -22.07
CA GLY A 205 10.45 -4.55 -22.33
C GLY A 205 9.58 -3.42 -22.91
N GLY A 206 9.89 -2.17 -22.54
CA GLY A 206 9.28 -1.00 -23.16
C GLY A 206 9.70 -0.84 -24.62
N LEU A 207 11.00 -0.91 -24.90
CA LEU A 207 11.53 -0.78 -26.26
C LEU A 207 11.01 -1.87 -27.20
N SER A 208 10.95 -3.13 -26.73
CA SER A 208 10.39 -4.24 -27.51
C SER A 208 8.90 -4.06 -27.87
N SER A 209 8.23 -3.14 -27.17
CA SER A 209 6.80 -2.85 -27.33
C SER A 209 6.53 -1.50 -27.99
N GLY A 210 7.56 -0.83 -28.52
CA GLY A 210 7.43 0.43 -29.24
C GLY A 210 7.52 1.69 -28.37
N SER A 211 8.13 1.62 -27.18
CA SER A 211 8.44 2.83 -26.42
C SER A 211 9.54 3.66 -27.10
N ALA A 212 9.51 4.97 -26.88
CA ALA A 212 10.57 5.89 -27.27
C ALA A 212 11.79 5.81 -26.32
N GLY A 213 11.82 4.84 -25.39
CA GLY A 213 12.85 4.73 -24.36
C GLY A 213 12.30 4.91 -22.95
N CYS A 214 13.07 5.58 -22.08
CA CYS A 214 12.78 5.64 -20.65
C CYS A 214 13.24 6.95 -20.00
N ILE A 215 12.43 7.47 -19.08
CA ILE A 215 12.81 8.53 -18.14
C ILE A 215 13.18 7.84 -16.82
N ALA A 216 14.46 7.49 -16.66
CA ALA A 216 14.94 6.58 -15.62
C ALA A 216 15.57 7.33 -14.43
N GLY A 217 15.01 7.16 -13.22
CA GLY A 217 15.59 7.74 -12.00
C GLY A 217 17.03 7.29 -11.74
N PHE A 218 17.32 6.03 -12.02
CA PHE A 218 18.64 5.44 -11.82
C PHE A 218 19.73 5.97 -12.77
N ALA A 219 19.34 6.68 -13.83
CA ALA A 219 20.28 7.42 -14.67
C ALA A 219 20.95 8.61 -13.95
N ASN A 220 20.48 8.99 -12.75
CA ASN A 220 21.26 9.87 -11.87
C ASN A 220 22.51 9.18 -11.34
N VAL A 221 22.49 7.85 -11.17
CA VAL A 221 23.60 7.09 -10.56
C VAL A 221 24.56 6.60 -11.63
N PHE A 222 24.04 5.91 -12.66
CA PHE A 222 24.82 5.28 -13.73
C PHE A 222 24.28 5.66 -15.13
N PRO A 223 24.38 6.93 -15.52
CA PRO A 223 23.83 7.41 -16.79
C PRO A 223 24.38 6.67 -18.02
N ARG A 224 25.67 6.31 -18.04
CA ARG A 224 26.30 5.67 -19.20
C ARG A 224 25.83 4.24 -19.37
N SER A 225 25.72 3.49 -18.27
CA SER A 225 25.23 2.10 -18.26
C SER A 225 23.81 2.01 -18.79
N ILE A 226 22.90 2.87 -18.32
CA ILE A 226 21.51 2.87 -18.79
C ILE A 226 21.42 3.30 -20.25
N SER A 227 22.20 4.30 -20.67
CA SER A 227 22.29 4.71 -22.08
C SER A 227 22.86 3.59 -22.95
N ARG A 228 23.84 2.83 -22.47
CA ARG A 228 24.45 1.70 -23.19
C ARG A 228 23.45 0.56 -23.42
N ILE A 229 22.56 0.28 -22.46
CA ILE A 229 21.48 -0.70 -22.65
C ILE A 229 20.59 -0.30 -23.83
N TYR A 230 20.19 0.97 -23.90
CA TYR A 230 19.41 1.50 -25.03
C TYR A 230 20.16 1.37 -26.36
N GLN A 231 21.44 1.72 -26.40
CA GLN A 231 22.28 1.59 -27.59
C GLN A 231 22.40 0.14 -28.06
N LEU A 232 22.74 -0.79 -27.14
CA LEU A 232 22.87 -2.22 -27.45
C LEU A 232 21.59 -2.80 -28.05
N TRP A 233 20.43 -2.37 -27.54
CA TRP A 233 19.13 -2.77 -28.09
C TRP A 233 18.97 -2.34 -29.55
N HIS A 234 19.27 -1.07 -29.86
CA HIS A 234 19.18 -0.54 -31.23
C HIS A 234 20.29 -1.03 -32.17
N GLU A 235 21.44 -1.44 -31.63
CA GLU A 235 22.50 -2.15 -32.38
C GLU A 235 22.10 -3.60 -32.72
N GLY A 236 20.93 -4.09 -32.27
CA GLY A 236 20.50 -5.48 -32.45
C GLY A 236 21.20 -6.49 -31.52
N LYS A 237 22.06 -6.01 -30.61
CA LYS A 237 22.77 -6.83 -29.61
C LYS A 237 21.90 -7.09 -28.39
N THR A 238 20.72 -7.66 -28.62
CA THR A 238 19.67 -7.85 -27.60
C THR A 238 20.12 -8.72 -26.42
N GLY A 239 20.98 -9.72 -26.66
CA GLY A 239 21.59 -10.54 -25.61
C GLY A 239 22.48 -9.75 -24.66
N GLU A 240 23.36 -8.90 -25.20
CA GLU A 240 24.23 -8.01 -24.41
C GLU A 240 23.40 -6.94 -23.70
N ALA A 241 22.41 -6.36 -24.38
CA ALA A 241 21.49 -5.39 -23.79
C ALA A 241 20.80 -5.98 -22.55
N MET A 242 20.26 -7.19 -22.66
CA MET A 242 19.59 -7.88 -21.55
C MET A 242 20.57 -8.27 -20.44
N ALA A 243 21.79 -8.68 -20.76
CA ALA A 243 22.80 -9.00 -19.76
C ALA A 243 23.16 -7.78 -18.90
N LEU A 244 23.44 -6.63 -19.52
CA LEU A 244 23.69 -5.39 -18.82
C LEU A 244 22.44 -4.89 -18.08
N HIS A 245 21.26 -5.06 -18.68
CA HIS A 245 19.99 -4.67 -18.10
C HIS A 245 19.66 -5.41 -16.80
N ARG A 246 19.94 -6.72 -16.72
CA ARG A 246 19.79 -7.49 -15.47
C ARG A 246 20.70 -6.98 -14.36
N LYS A 247 21.97 -6.67 -14.67
CA LYS A 247 22.90 -6.07 -13.69
C LYS A 247 22.40 -4.71 -13.21
N ALA A 248 21.94 -3.87 -14.14
CA ALA A 248 21.33 -2.58 -13.84
C ALA A 248 20.09 -2.69 -12.95
N ALA A 249 19.20 -3.63 -13.25
CA ALA A 249 17.98 -3.85 -12.48
C ALA A 249 18.28 -4.29 -11.03
N LEU A 250 19.25 -5.19 -10.82
CA LEU A 250 19.66 -5.62 -9.49
C LEU A 250 20.28 -4.47 -8.68
N ALA A 251 21.14 -3.66 -9.32
CA ALA A 251 21.75 -2.49 -8.68
C ALA A 251 20.73 -1.38 -8.35
N GLU A 252 19.68 -1.24 -9.18
CA GLU A 252 18.62 -0.25 -8.97
C GLU A 252 17.71 -0.61 -7.78
N GLN A 253 17.56 -1.89 -7.44
CA GLN A 253 16.57 -2.38 -6.47
C GLN A 253 16.56 -1.61 -5.13
N PRO A 254 17.68 -1.40 -4.42
CA PRO A 254 17.66 -0.61 -3.18
C PRO A 254 17.41 0.89 -3.41
N CYS A 255 17.70 1.42 -4.60
CA CYS A 255 17.39 2.80 -4.97
C CYS A 255 15.88 3.03 -5.17
N LYS A 256 15.10 1.96 -5.41
CA LYS A 256 13.63 2.05 -5.54
C LYS A 256 12.91 2.38 -4.23
N ALA A 257 13.61 2.35 -3.09
CA ALA A 257 13.05 2.75 -1.79
C ALA A 257 12.60 4.23 -1.75
N GLY A 258 13.17 5.09 -2.60
CA GLY A 258 12.69 6.45 -2.79
C GLY A 258 13.78 7.45 -3.17
N ILE A 259 13.40 8.74 -3.17
CA ILE A 259 14.28 9.84 -3.60
C ILE A 259 15.58 9.88 -2.77
N ALA A 260 15.49 9.69 -1.46
CA ALA A 260 16.64 9.72 -0.56
C ALA A 260 17.70 8.66 -0.94
N ALA A 261 17.27 7.46 -1.34
CA ALA A 261 18.16 6.40 -1.77
C ALA A 261 18.83 6.75 -3.11
N VAL A 262 18.07 7.29 -4.09
CA VAL A 262 18.63 7.73 -5.37
C VAL A 262 19.64 8.85 -5.18
N LYS A 263 19.35 9.85 -4.34
CA LYS A 263 20.29 10.95 -4.10
C LYS A 263 21.55 10.49 -3.38
N TYR A 264 21.42 9.59 -2.40
CA TYR A 264 22.57 9.00 -1.72
C TYR A 264 23.45 8.23 -2.71
N ALA A 265 22.86 7.34 -3.52
CA ALA A 265 23.57 6.61 -4.58
C ALA A 265 24.25 7.55 -5.59
N ALA A 266 23.58 8.63 -6.00
CA ALA A 266 24.17 9.63 -6.89
C ALA A 266 25.38 10.32 -6.22
N SER A 267 25.30 10.61 -4.92
CA SER A 267 26.36 11.26 -4.14
C SER A 267 27.63 10.41 -4.02
N THR A 268 27.49 9.07 -3.96
CA THR A 268 28.61 8.15 -3.80
C THR A 268 29.23 7.72 -5.13
N HIS A 269 28.52 7.91 -6.25
CA HIS A 269 28.96 7.54 -7.60
C HIS A 269 29.04 8.74 -8.55
N SER A 270 27.96 9.06 -9.26
CA SER A 270 27.92 10.10 -10.31
C SER A 270 28.48 11.46 -9.86
N ALA A 271 28.27 11.87 -8.61
CA ALA A 271 28.78 13.13 -8.08
C ALA A 271 30.31 13.14 -8.07
N LYS A 272 30.98 12.03 -7.76
CA LYS A 272 32.45 11.93 -7.82
C LYS A 272 32.94 12.11 -9.26
N LEU A 273 32.28 11.46 -10.21
CA LEU A 273 32.59 11.58 -11.64
C LEU A 273 32.30 12.98 -12.21
N ALA A 274 31.37 13.71 -11.60
CA ALA A 274 31.08 15.11 -11.91
C ALA A 274 32.03 16.11 -11.21
N GLY A 275 33.03 15.65 -10.45
CA GLY A 275 33.94 16.53 -9.69
C GLY A 275 33.34 17.10 -8.40
N LEU A 276 32.23 16.53 -7.92
CA LEU A 276 31.45 16.97 -6.75
C LEU A 276 31.59 16.04 -5.55
N GLY A 277 32.62 15.17 -5.51
CA GLY A 277 32.82 14.24 -4.39
C GLY A 277 32.95 14.93 -3.02
N HIS A 278 33.51 16.15 -2.99
CA HIS A 278 33.63 16.99 -1.80
C HIS A 278 32.29 17.58 -1.32
N ALA A 279 31.27 17.56 -2.19
CA ALA A 279 29.95 18.15 -1.97
C ALA A 279 28.86 17.07 -1.83
N ALA A 280 29.21 15.85 -1.41
CA ALA A 280 28.26 14.74 -1.26
C ALA A 280 27.07 15.10 -0.35
N ASP A 281 27.30 15.88 0.71
CA ASP A 281 26.25 16.35 1.62
C ASP A 281 25.19 17.23 0.92
N ARG A 282 25.49 17.82 -0.23
CA ARG A 282 24.51 18.61 -1.00
C ARG A 282 23.42 17.76 -1.64
N PHE A 283 23.63 16.44 -1.71
CA PHE A 283 22.63 15.48 -2.19
C PHE A 283 21.65 15.05 -1.09
N LYS A 284 21.74 15.57 0.14
CA LYS A 284 20.76 15.22 1.18
C LYS A 284 19.34 15.66 0.77
N PRO A 285 18.28 14.91 1.12
CA PRO A 285 16.91 15.32 0.89
C PRO A 285 16.61 16.66 1.56
N ARG A 286 15.74 17.46 0.96
CA ARG A 286 15.24 18.68 1.61
C ARG A 286 14.39 18.28 2.81
N ARG A 287 14.44 19.08 3.89
CA ARG A 287 13.59 18.85 5.06
C ARG A 287 12.10 18.96 4.67
N PRO A 288 11.20 18.20 5.31
CA PRO A 288 11.37 17.38 6.52
C PRO A 288 11.85 15.93 6.27
N TYR A 289 12.24 15.57 5.03
CA TYR A 289 12.61 14.21 4.70
C TYR A 289 14.01 13.87 5.21
N LEU A 290 14.21 12.59 5.55
CA LEU A 290 15.44 12.10 6.15
C LEU A 290 16.28 11.38 5.10
N GLU A 291 17.59 11.35 5.34
CA GLU A 291 18.51 10.47 4.63
C GLU A 291 18.17 8.99 4.86
N PRO A 292 18.64 8.07 3.99
CA PRO A 292 18.59 6.66 4.29
C PRO A 292 19.35 6.34 5.58
N SER A 293 18.85 5.37 6.34
CA SER A 293 19.52 4.80 7.52
C SER A 293 20.88 4.18 7.16
N ALA A 294 21.72 3.92 8.17
CA ALA A 294 23.03 3.30 7.95
C ALA A 294 22.92 1.92 7.25
N ASP A 295 21.91 1.12 7.61
CA ASP A 295 21.68 -0.19 6.99
C ASP A 295 21.24 -0.05 5.54
N GLU A 296 20.36 0.91 5.23
CA GLU A 296 19.95 1.21 3.85
C GLU A 296 21.13 1.72 3.01
N LYS A 297 21.97 2.61 3.56
CA LYS A 297 23.19 3.10 2.90
C LYS A 297 24.13 1.94 2.55
N LYS A 298 24.38 1.04 3.51
CA LYS A 298 25.20 -0.16 3.28
C LYS A 298 24.62 -1.06 2.19
N ALA A 299 23.31 -1.30 2.20
CA ALA A 299 22.65 -2.11 1.18
C ALA A 299 22.72 -1.48 -0.21
N ILE A 300 22.61 -0.15 -0.30
CA ILE A 300 22.80 0.60 -1.55
C ILE A 300 24.24 0.40 -2.04
N ASP A 301 25.25 0.71 -1.23
CA ASP A 301 26.66 0.63 -1.64
C ASP A 301 27.06 -0.79 -2.09
N GLU A 302 26.53 -1.82 -1.43
CA GLU A 302 26.78 -3.21 -1.80
C GLU A 302 26.19 -3.56 -3.18
N ALA A 303 24.93 -3.17 -3.43
CA ALA A 303 24.25 -3.46 -4.69
C ALA A 303 24.85 -2.70 -5.89
N LEU A 304 25.44 -1.53 -5.67
CA LEU A 304 26.00 -0.68 -6.73
C LEU A 304 27.41 -1.11 -7.16
N ARG A 305 28.11 -1.93 -6.37
CA ARG A 305 29.54 -2.23 -6.56
C ARG A 305 29.87 -2.77 -7.95
N GLU A 306 29.17 -3.83 -8.38
CA GLU A 306 29.43 -4.47 -9.68
C GLU A 306 29.17 -3.50 -10.84
N LEU A 307 28.09 -2.75 -10.77
CA LEU A 307 27.70 -1.85 -11.86
C LEU A 307 28.56 -0.58 -11.90
N ALA A 308 29.13 -0.15 -10.77
CA ALA A 308 30.08 0.95 -10.72
C ALA A 308 31.35 0.65 -11.53
N GLU A 309 31.84 -0.60 -11.50
CA GLU A 309 32.97 -1.04 -12.31
C GLU A 309 32.63 -0.99 -13.81
N VAL A 310 31.42 -1.42 -14.18
CA VAL A 310 30.92 -1.33 -15.55
C VAL A 310 30.82 0.13 -16.01
N GLU A 311 30.21 1.00 -15.21
CA GLU A 311 30.07 2.43 -15.51
C GLU A 311 31.41 3.11 -15.78
N ALA A 312 32.43 2.78 -14.98
CA ALA A 312 33.78 3.31 -15.14
C ALA A 312 34.46 2.85 -16.44
N GLY A 313 34.16 1.63 -16.90
CA GLY A 313 34.70 1.07 -18.13
C GLY A 313 34.00 1.54 -19.41
N LEU A 314 32.85 2.22 -19.32
CA LEU A 314 32.10 2.69 -20.48
C LEU A 314 32.62 4.04 -20.98
N VAL A 315 33.08 4.06 -22.23
CA VAL A 315 33.42 5.27 -22.99
C VAL A 315 32.18 5.75 -23.74
N VAL A 316 31.88 7.05 -23.65
CA VAL A 316 30.69 7.64 -24.29
C VAL A 316 30.93 7.72 -25.81
N THR A 317 30.20 6.92 -26.58
CA THR A 317 30.04 7.11 -28.03
C THR A 317 28.83 8.01 -28.27
N ASN A 318 29.06 9.26 -28.68
CA ASN A 318 28.00 10.24 -28.92
C ASN A 318 27.14 9.84 -30.14
N LEU A 319 25.81 9.87 -29.98
CA LEU A 319 24.82 9.88 -31.07
C LEU A 319 24.12 11.26 -31.06
N GLY A 320 24.63 12.23 -31.83
CA GLY A 320 24.05 13.59 -31.98
C GLY A 320 25.10 14.67 -32.27
N PRO A 321 24.77 15.75 -33.02
CA PRO A 321 25.72 16.52 -33.81
C PRO A 321 26.76 17.24 -32.94
N HIS A 322 28.02 17.16 -33.39
CA HIS A 322 29.20 17.80 -32.81
C HIS A 322 28.95 19.26 -32.41
N CYS A 323 29.17 19.58 -31.13
CA CYS A 323 29.54 20.91 -30.69
C CYS A 323 31.06 20.96 -30.55
N SER A 324 31.76 21.50 -31.55
CA SER A 324 33.23 21.57 -31.61
C SER A 324 33.80 22.82 -30.93
N CYS A 325 33.35 23.19 -29.73
CA CYS A 325 33.77 24.44 -29.08
C CYS A 325 34.03 24.36 -27.56
N CYS A 326 34.29 23.18 -26.99
CA CYS A 326 34.46 23.09 -25.52
C CYS A 326 35.85 22.62 -25.05
N ASP A 327 36.85 22.53 -25.93
CA ASP A 327 38.21 22.08 -25.55
C ASP A 327 39.25 23.22 -25.37
N GLU A 328 38.84 24.49 -25.43
CA GLU A 328 39.74 25.63 -25.15
C GLU A 328 39.17 26.55 -24.06
N ALA A 329 39.29 26.15 -22.79
CA ALA A 329 39.22 27.09 -21.67
C ALA A 329 39.78 26.48 -20.37
N LEU A 330 41.00 25.92 -20.41
CA LEU A 330 41.76 25.59 -19.20
C LEU A 330 43.25 25.87 -19.42
N ASP A 331 43.58 27.09 -19.87
CA ASP A 331 44.87 27.69 -19.51
C ASP A 331 44.79 29.20 -19.72
N THR A 332 44.83 29.96 -18.63
CA THR A 332 45.65 31.18 -18.53
C THR A 332 45.66 31.63 -17.08
N SER A 333 46.81 31.44 -16.46
CA SER A 333 47.25 32.26 -15.34
C SER A 333 47.42 33.71 -15.81
N SER A 334 46.62 34.64 -15.31
CA SER A 334 47.08 36.03 -15.14
C SER A 334 46.22 36.80 -14.15
N THR A 335 46.94 37.57 -13.35
CA THR A 335 46.54 38.42 -12.23
C THR A 335 45.55 39.53 -12.61
N ALA A 336 44.54 39.77 -11.77
CA ALA A 336 43.79 41.03 -11.74
C ALA A 336 43.27 41.33 -10.31
N PRO A 337 43.04 42.61 -9.97
CA PRO A 337 43.37 43.16 -8.64
C PRO A 337 42.20 43.25 -7.65
N GLU A 338 42.59 43.46 -6.39
CA GLU A 338 41.76 43.75 -5.23
C GLU A 338 40.69 44.84 -5.49
N ARG A 339 39.44 44.54 -5.13
CA ARG A 339 38.45 45.54 -4.72
C ARG A 339 37.81 45.11 -3.42
N THR A 340 38.20 45.80 -2.37
CA THR A 340 37.58 45.77 -1.05
C THR A 340 36.21 46.45 -1.10
N ASN A 341 35.20 45.82 -0.53
CA ASN A 341 33.93 46.48 -0.24
C ASN A 341 33.58 46.20 1.23
N LYS A 342 33.84 47.21 2.08
CA LYS A 342 33.37 47.30 3.46
C LYS A 342 31.98 47.92 3.45
N TYR A 343 30.99 47.24 4.03
CA TYR A 343 29.77 47.90 4.51
C TYR A 343 29.41 47.32 5.88
N GLU A 344 29.67 48.11 6.90
CA GLU A 344 29.17 47.95 8.26
C GLU A 344 28.20 49.09 8.57
N ALA A 345 27.09 48.72 9.21
CA ALA A 345 26.24 49.45 10.15
C ALA A 345 25.99 50.97 9.95
N VAL A 346 24.74 51.33 9.69
CA VAL A 346 24.21 52.69 9.97
C VAL A 346 23.06 52.62 10.98
N ARG A 347 23.29 53.31 12.09
CA ARG A 347 22.35 53.59 13.19
C ARG A 347 21.24 54.53 12.72
N SER A 348 20.00 54.22 13.12
CA SER A 348 18.84 55.11 12.99
C SER A 348 18.68 56.04 14.20
N ARG A 349 18.41 57.32 13.96
CA ARG A 349 17.78 58.27 14.90
C ARG A 349 16.72 59.13 14.15
N PRO A 350 15.74 59.71 14.88
CA PRO A 350 14.35 59.79 14.44
C PRO A 350 13.95 61.18 13.93
N LEU A 351 12.80 61.25 13.26
CA LEU A 351 12.06 62.49 13.00
C LEU A 351 10.66 62.40 13.58
N GLU A 352 10.23 63.53 14.14
CA GLU A 352 9.03 63.77 14.93
C GLU A 352 7.75 63.95 14.08
N GLY A 353 6.62 63.59 14.69
CA GLY A 353 5.42 64.44 14.80
C GLY A 353 4.49 64.64 13.61
N HIS A 354 3.27 64.09 13.69
CA HIS A 354 2.03 64.83 13.37
C HIS A 354 0.78 64.17 14.00
N ASP A 355 -0.15 65.01 14.41
CA ASP A 355 -1.30 64.77 15.30
C ASP A 355 -2.63 64.40 14.60
N HIS A 356 -3.42 63.59 15.33
CA HIS A 356 -4.89 63.50 15.45
C HIS A 356 -5.81 63.11 14.26
N PRO A 357 -7.09 62.74 14.51
CA PRO A 357 -7.66 61.84 15.53
C PRO A 357 -8.66 60.81 14.90
N ASP A 358 -8.98 59.72 15.59
CA ASP A 358 -10.34 59.16 15.68
C ASP A 358 -10.33 57.86 16.50
N SER A 359 -11.19 57.81 17.51
CA SER A 359 -11.48 56.60 18.30
C SER A 359 -12.94 56.21 18.09
N PRO A 360 -13.23 54.92 17.90
CA PRO A 360 -14.28 54.29 18.71
C PRO A 360 -13.92 52.83 19.09
N PRO A 361 -14.77 52.14 19.87
CA PRO A 361 -14.88 52.17 21.31
C PRO A 361 -14.12 51.01 22.00
N ALA A 362 -13.93 51.17 23.31
CA ALA A 362 -13.22 50.23 24.18
C ALA A 362 -13.86 48.83 24.18
N MET A 363 -13.08 47.83 23.74
CA MET A 363 -13.33 46.42 24.02
C MET A 363 -13.01 46.17 25.51
N ILE A 364 -14.00 45.70 26.27
CA ILE A 364 -13.86 45.36 27.69
C ILE A 364 -12.85 44.21 27.82
N ILE A 365 -11.61 44.54 28.17
CA ILE A 365 -10.59 43.56 28.57
C ILE A 365 -10.92 43.13 30.00
N PRO A 366 -11.16 41.83 30.29
CA PRO A 366 -11.43 41.39 31.66
C PRO A 366 -10.22 41.69 32.55
N SER A 367 -10.49 42.29 33.71
CA SER A 367 -9.46 42.76 34.65
C SER A 367 -8.40 41.69 34.94
N ARG A 368 -7.14 42.11 35.07
CA ARG A 368 -5.98 41.26 35.46
C ARG A 368 -6.22 40.42 36.72
N ARG A 369 -7.23 40.73 37.54
CA ARG A 369 -7.66 39.94 38.71
C ARG A 369 -8.39 38.64 38.35
N LEU A 370 -9.17 38.61 37.27
CA LEU A 370 -9.89 37.41 36.81
C LEU A 370 -8.91 36.36 36.25
N VAL A 371 -7.91 36.81 35.49
CA VAL A 371 -6.82 35.96 34.93
C VAL A 371 -5.93 35.36 36.04
N ARG A 372 -5.73 36.09 37.15
CA ARG A 372 -4.96 35.60 38.31
C ARG A 372 -5.73 34.55 39.13
N ARG A 373 -7.05 34.71 39.30
CA ARG A 373 -7.92 33.68 39.93
C ARG A 373 -8.04 32.41 39.08
N LEU A 374 -8.13 32.53 37.75
CA LEU A 374 -8.12 31.38 36.82
C LEU A 374 -6.77 30.64 36.80
N ARG A 375 -5.65 31.30 37.13
CA ARG A 375 -4.33 30.63 37.27
C ARG A 375 -4.16 29.90 38.61
N GLN A 376 -4.81 30.35 39.68
CA GLN A 376 -4.78 29.67 40.99
C GLN A 376 -5.62 28.40 41.03
N THR A 377 -6.69 28.29 40.25
CA THR A 377 -7.52 27.07 40.15
C THR A 377 -6.98 26.04 39.14
N ARG A 378 -6.13 26.43 38.18
CA ARG A 378 -5.55 25.51 37.17
C ARG A 378 -4.51 24.55 37.74
N ARG A 379 -3.66 24.99 38.66
CA ARG A 379 -2.60 24.15 39.26
C ARG A 379 -3.13 22.94 40.04
N PRO A 380 -4.13 23.08 40.94
CA PRO A 380 -4.70 21.92 41.62
C PRO A 380 -5.45 21.00 40.66
N VAL A 381 -6.12 21.54 39.63
CA VAL A 381 -6.79 20.73 38.60
C VAL A 381 -5.78 19.93 37.77
N LEU A 382 -4.68 20.54 37.32
CA LEU A 382 -3.60 19.85 36.61
C LEU A 382 -2.94 18.79 37.49
N GLY A 383 -2.73 19.07 38.78
CA GLY A 383 -2.22 18.11 39.76
C GLY A 383 -3.16 16.93 39.97
N LEU A 384 -4.46 17.17 40.09
CA LEU A 384 -5.48 16.13 40.19
C LEU A 384 -5.57 15.29 38.90
N LEU A 385 -5.56 15.92 37.73
CA LEU A 385 -5.56 15.21 36.45
C LEU A 385 -4.31 14.34 36.27
N LEU A 386 -3.14 14.84 36.68
CA LEU A 386 -1.90 14.05 36.67
C LEU A 386 -2.00 12.87 37.65
N LEU A 387 -2.49 13.08 38.87
CA LEU A 387 -2.70 12.02 39.84
C LEU A 387 -3.66 10.94 39.33
N LEU A 388 -4.78 11.34 38.74
CA LEU A 388 -5.76 10.42 38.14
C LEU A 388 -5.15 9.65 36.97
N PHE A 389 -4.39 10.33 36.09
CA PHE A 389 -3.67 9.69 35.00
C PHE A 389 -2.63 8.68 35.51
N THR A 390 -1.85 9.04 36.53
CA THR A 390 -0.86 8.15 37.14
C THR A 390 -1.51 6.96 37.82
N LEU A 391 -2.62 7.15 38.54
CA LEU A 391 -3.36 6.06 39.19
C LEU A 391 -3.94 5.11 38.14
N ASP A 392 -4.54 5.66 37.08
CA ASP A 392 -5.05 4.88 35.95
C ASP A 392 -3.94 4.11 35.21
N LEU A 393 -2.79 4.75 34.98
CA LEU A 393 -1.60 4.12 34.42
C LEU A 393 -1.17 2.91 35.26
N LEU A 394 -1.07 3.08 36.58
CA LEU A 394 -0.70 2.00 37.50
C LEU A 394 -1.73 0.87 37.52
N LEU A 395 -3.02 1.20 37.49
CA LEU A 395 -4.10 0.22 37.39
C LEU A 395 -4.00 -0.59 36.10
N LEU A 396 -3.86 0.07 34.94
CA LEU A 396 -3.72 -0.58 33.65
C LEU A 396 -2.51 -1.51 33.62
N LEU A 397 -1.37 -1.09 34.18
CA LEU A 397 -0.16 -1.90 34.24
C LEU A 397 -0.30 -3.13 35.16
N ARG A 398 -1.02 -2.98 36.28
CA ARG A 398 -1.30 -4.05 37.25
C ARG A 398 -2.35 -5.04 36.74
N GLN A 399 -3.36 -4.55 36.04
CA GLN A 399 -4.51 -5.32 35.55
C GLN A 399 -4.26 -6.01 34.19
N ARG A 400 -3.07 -5.86 33.59
CA ARG A 400 -2.74 -6.57 32.34
C ARG A 400 -2.93 -8.07 32.53
N PRO A 401 -3.73 -8.74 31.70
CA PRO A 401 -4.04 -10.13 31.91
C PRO A 401 -2.81 -11.00 31.70
N VAL A 402 -2.81 -12.15 32.38
CA VAL A 402 -1.81 -13.20 32.22
C VAL A 402 -2.28 -14.11 31.10
N THR A 403 -1.38 -14.40 30.16
CA THR A 403 -1.68 -15.32 29.06
C THR A 403 -1.81 -16.73 29.61
N SER A 404 -2.95 -17.37 29.32
CA SER A 404 -3.19 -18.78 29.60
C SER A 404 -3.21 -19.55 28.28
N ARG A 405 -2.26 -20.46 28.08
CA ARG A 405 -2.20 -21.35 26.92
C ARG A 405 -2.19 -22.78 27.43
N SER A 406 -2.93 -23.65 26.75
CA SER A 406 -2.77 -25.09 26.89
C SER A 406 -1.53 -25.50 26.11
N THR A 407 -0.62 -26.25 26.74
CA THR A 407 0.58 -26.76 26.07
C THR A 407 0.39 -28.22 25.67
N VAL A 408 1.13 -28.66 24.65
CA VAL A 408 1.19 -30.08 24.27
C VAL A 408 1.66 -30.97 25.44
N ASP A 409 2.52 -30.45 26.33
CA ASP A 409 3.14 -31.18 27.46
C ASP A 409 2.26 -31.28 28.72
N ASP A 410 1.16 -30.52 28.82
CA ASP A 410 0.12 -30.71 29.86
C ASP A 410 -0.60 -32.08 29.76
N SER A 411 -0.08 -32.99 28.93
CA SER A 411 -0.52 -34.37 28.71
C SER A 411 0.20 -35.43 29.56
N LEU A 412 1.21 -35.03 30.34
CA LEU A 412 2.04 -35.95 31.14
C LEU A 412 1.81 -35.88 32.66
N ASP A 413 0.96 -34.99 33.15
CA ASP A 413 0.67 -34.87 34.59
C ASP A 413 -0.49 -35.81 34.99
N ASP A 414 -0.13 -36.99 35.49
CA ASP A 414 -1.01 -38.11 35.87
C ASP A 414 -1.72 -37.88 37.24
N SER A 415 -2.34 -36.71 37.39
CA SER A 415 -3.19 -36.43 38.56
C SER A 415 -4.53 -37.19 38.44
N PRO A 416 -4.96 -37.97 39.46
CA PRO A 416 -6.13 -38.87 39.35
C PRO A 416 -7.48 -38.18 39.10
N ASP A 417 -7.53 -36.86 39.20
CA ASP A 417 -8.76 -36.05 39.13
C ASP A 417 -9.04 -35.46 37.73
N ARG A 418 -8.20 -35.71 36.72
CA ARG A 418 -8.40 -35.26 35.32
C ARG A 418 -8.28 -36.43 34.34
N ARG A 419 -9.30 -37.26 34.23
CA ARG A 419 -9.33 -38.48 33.37
C ARG A 419 -9.27 -38.25 31.84
N HIS A 420 -9.04 -37.02 31.35
CA HIS A 420 -9.01 -36.70 29.91
C HIS A 420 -7.75 -35.87 29.56
N GLY A 421 -6.71 -36.53 29.06
CA GLY A 421 -5.48 -35.86 28.61
C GLY A 421 -5.62 -35.19 27.23
N PRO A 422 -4.85 -34.12 26.91
CA PRO A 422 -4.93 -33.34 25.66
C PRO A 422 -4.78 -34.17 24.39
N ARG A 423 -3.78 -35.07 24.36
CA ARG A 423 -3.54 -35.94 23.22
C ARG A 423 -4.70 -36.92 23.01
N ARG A 424 -5.36 -37.38 24.08
CA ARG A 424 -6.50 -38.31 24.00
C ARG A 424 -7.80 -37.63 23.53
N GLU A 425 -8.06 -36.39 23.94
CA GLU A 425 -9.23 -35.63 23.47
C GLU A 425 -9.11 -35.29 21.99
N ALA A 426 -7.94 -34.78 21.56
CA ALA A 426 -7.69 -34.45 20.16
C ALA A 426 -7.56 -35.70 19.28
N SER A 427 -6.97 -36.81 19.77
CA SER A 427 -6.83 -38.05 19.00
C SER A 427 -8.14 -38.80 18.76
N ASN A 428 -9.21 -38.46 19.51
CA ASN A 428 -10.53 -39.07 19.36
C ASN A 428 -11.45 -38.25 18.44
N GLN A 429 -11.04 -37.05 18.02
CA GLN A 429 -11.79 -36.20 17.12
C GLN A 429 -11.18 -36.20 15.72
N THR A 430 -12.05 -36.10 14.72
CA THR A 430 -11.69 -36.01 13.32
C THR A 430 -11.80 -34.57 12.81
N PHE A 431 -10.81 -34.14 12.02
CA PHE A 431 -10.66 -32.76 11.57
C PHE A 431 -10.63 -32.66 10.05
N PHE A 432 -11.47 -31.79 9.49
CA PHE A 432 -11.31 -31.28 8.13
C PHE A 432 -10.55 -29.95 8.20
N ILE A 433 -9.26 -29.95 7.85
CA ILE A 433 -8.41 -28.76 7.84
C ILE A 433 -8.48 -28.14 6.46
N VAL A 434 -8.77 -26.84 6.37
CA VAL A 434 -9.01 -26.14 5.11
C VAL A 434 -8.32 -24.78 5.05
N SER A 435 -7.74 -24.46 3.90
CA SER A 435 -7.11 -23.17 3.63
C SER A 435 -7.34 -22.67 2.20
N VAL A 436 -7.27 -21.35 2.01
CA VAL A 436 -7.29 -20.71 0.68
C VAL A 436 -6.08 -19.79 0.59
N HIS A 437 -5.29 -19.94 -0.48
CA HIS A 437 -4.01 -19.28 -0.67
C HIS A 437 -4.00 -18.37 -1.90
N ARG A 438 -3.46 -17.16 -1.74
CA ARG A 438 -3.17 -16.22 -2.83
C ARG A 438 -1.96 -15.37 -2.50
N ASN A 439 -0.89 -15.49 -3.27
CA ASN A 439 0.40 -14.81 -3.05
C ASN A 439 0.96 -15.04 -1.63
N THR A 440 0.88 -16.28 -1.15
CA THR A 440 1.32 -16.69 0.19
C THR A 440 2.71 -17.33 0.18
N GLY A 441 3.48 -17.17 -0.90
CA GLY A 441 4.78 -17.78 -1.06
C GLY A 441 5.73 -17.41 0.08
N ALA A 442 5.69 -16.17 0.56
CA ALA A 442 6.52 -15.70 1.66
C ALA A 442 6.22 -16.36 3.01
N ILE A 443 4.98 -16.82 3.27
CA ILE A 443 4.59 -17.36 4.58
C ILE A 443 4.61 -18.89 4.63
N LEU A 444 4.42 -19.55 3.48
CA LEU A 444 4.38 -21.00 3.37
C LEU A 444 5.60 -21.73 3.97
N PRO A 445 6.84 -21.20 3.96
CA PRO A 445 7.98 -21.82 4.64
C PRO A 445 7.83 -21.98 6.15
N GLU A 446 7.07 -21.10 6.81
CA GLU A 446 6.76 -21.20 8.26
C GLU A 446 5.43 -21.92 8.49
N TRP A 447 4.46 -21.68 7.62
CA TRP A 447 3.11 -22.22 7.72
C TRP A 447 3.04 -23.73 7.42
N GLY A 448 3.73 -24.20 6.37
CA GLY A 448 3.72 -25.61 5.97
C GLY A 448 4.23 -26.54 7.06
N PRO A 449 5.41 -26.29 7.66
CA PRO A 449 5.88 -27.06 8.82
C PRO A 449 4.93 -27.03 10.02
N ALA A 450 4.25 -25.90 10.29
CA ALA A 450 3.27 -25.81 11.37
C ALA A 450 2.03 -26.69 11.11
N VAL A 451 1.54 -26.74 9.86
CA VAL A 451 0.47 -27.66 9.46
C VAL A 451 0.90 -29.12 9.62
N LEU A 452 2.12 -29.47 9.20
CA LEU A 452 2.62 -30.83 9.38
C LEU A 452 2.75 -31.21 10.86
N ALA A 453 3.27 -30.31 11.69
CA ALA A 453 3.35 -30.53 13.14
C ALA A 453 1.96 -30.74 13.76
N LEU A 454 0.96 -29.99 13.30
CA LEU A 454 -0.43 -30.16 13.73
C LEU A 454 -1.01 -31.52 13.30
N VAL A 455 -0.76 -31.92 12.05
CA VAL A 455 -1.16 -33.24 11.54
C VAL A 455 -0.51 -34.37 12.34
N ASP A 456 0.79 -34.25 12.63
CA ASP A 456 1.54 -35.22 13.41
C ASP A 456 1.00 -35.30 14.87
N TYR A 457 0.54 -34.18 15.43
CA TYR A 457 -0.11 -34.12 16.74
C TYR A 457 -1.50 -34.79 16.76
N LEU A 458 -2.35 -34.49 15.77
CA LEU A 458 -3.72 -35.03 15.66
C LEU A 458 -3.74 -36.50 15.27
N GLY A 459 -2.70 -36.96 14.57
CA GLY A 459 -2.63 -38.27 13.94
C GLY A 459 -3.13 -38.21 12.49
N PRO A 460 -2.34 -38.67 11.50
CA PRO A 460 -2.70 -38.61 10.08
C PRO A 460 -4.07 -39.23 9.72
N ALA A 461 -4.51 -40.27 10.45
CA ALA A 461 -5.79 -40.93 10.23
C ALA A 461 -7.01 -40.07 10.65
N ASN A 462 -6.80 -39.08 11.50
CA ASN A 462 -7.85 -38.21 12.04
C ASN A 462 -8.00 -36.91 11.24
N VAL A 463 -7.18 -36.70 10.20
CA VAL A 463 -7.13 -35.44 9.47
C VAL A 463 -7.41 -35.67 8.00
N TYR A 464 -8.28 -34.84 7.44
CA TYR A 464 -8.32 -34.57 6.01
C TYR A 464 -7.87 -33.13 5.75
N PHE A 465 -6.94 -32.94 4.81
CA PHE A 465 -6.41 -31.61 4.49
C PHE A 465 -6.89 -31.13 3.12
N SER A 466 -7.49 -29.95 3.04
CA SER A 466 -7.85 -29.32 1.78
C SER A 466 -7.24 -27.93 1.64
N ALA A 467 -6.66 -27.63 0.48
CA ALA A 467 -6.18 -26.29 0.17
C ALA A 467 -6.57 -25.89 -1.26
N LEU A 468 -6.98 -24.64 -1.42
CA LEU A 468 -7.24 -24.05 -2.73
C LEU A 468 -6.28 -22.89 -2.98
N GLU A 469 -5.55 -22.96 -4.08
CA GLU A 469 -4.76 -21.84 -4.59
C GLU A 469 -5.64 -20.98 -5.53
N SER A 470 -5.67 -19.66 -5.36
CA SER A 470 -6.62 -18.76 -6.02
C SER A 470 -5.94 -17.66 -6.87
N GLY A 471 -5.01 -18.05 -7.76
CA GLY A 471 -4.43 -17.17 -8.78
C GLY A 471 -3.19 -16.39 -8.35
N SER A 472 -2.26 -17.05 -7.68
CA SER A 472 -1.00 -16.48 -7.20
C SER A 472 -0.04 -16.15 -8.34
N GLN A 473 0.75 -15.10 -8.14
CA GLN A 473 1.82 -14.61 -9.02
C GLN A 473 3.23 -14.98 -8.53
N ASP A 474 3.33 -15.49 -7.30
CA ASP A 474 4.58 -15.91 -6.67
C ASP A 474 4.73 -17.44 -6.67
N ASP A 475 5.70 -17.95 -5.91
CA ASP A 475 6.01 -19.37 -5.77
C ASP A 475 5.02 -20.15 -4.87
N THR A 476 3.83 -19.61 -4.58
CA THR A 476 2.79 -20.29 -3.78
C THR A 476 2.43 -21.67 -4.33
N LYS A 477 2.25 -21.80 -5.65
CA LYS A 477 1.87 -23.06 -6.31
C LYS A 477 2.92 -24.15 -6.10
N GLU A 478 4.19 -23.79 -6.24
CA GLU A 478 5.32 -24.69 -6.04
C GLU A 478 5.36 -25.17 -4.58
N LYS A 479 5.24 -24.24 -3.63
CA LYS A 479 5.28 -24.55 -2.19
C LYS A 479 4.09 -25.40 -1.72
N LEU A 480 2.88 -25.15 -2.24
CA LEU A 480 1.72 -26.01 -1.98
C LEU A 480 1.89 -27.41 -2.57
N THR A 481 2.54 -27.52 -3.74
CA THR A 481 2.88 -28.83 -4.34
C THR A 481 3.89 -29.58 -3.48
N ALA A 482 4.90 -28.89 -2.94
CA ALA A 482 5.85 -29.48 -2.00
C ALA A 482 5.17 -29.93 -0.70
N LEU A 483 4.25 -29.13 -0.14
CA LEU A 483 3.47 -29.53 1.02
C LEU A 483 2.60 -30.76 0.74
N ARG A 484 2.00 -30.86 -0.45
CA ARG A 484 1.25 -32.05 -0.87
C ARG A 484 2.10 -33.31 -0.76
N ALA A 485 3.31 -33.29 -1.31
CA ALA A 485 4.22 -34.44 -1.26
C ALA A 485 4.57 -34.84 0.19
N GLN A 486 4.69 -33.86 1.10
CA GLN A 486 4.98 -34.11 2.51
C GLN A 486 3.78 -34.67 3.28
N LEU A 487 2.55 -34.31 2.90
CA LEU A 487 1.30 -34.88 3.41
C LEU A 487 1.09 -36.32 2.89
N ASP A 488 1.34 -36.54 1.59
CA ASP A 488 1.26 -37.86 0.96
C ASP A 488 2.25 -38.84 1.59
N ALA A 489 3.49 -38.40 1.87
CA ALA A 489 4.49 -39.19 2.58
C ALA A 489 4.05 -39.60 4.01
N ARG A 490 3.18 -38.80 4.65
CA ARG A 490 2.57 -39.08 5.95
C ARG A 490 1.27 -39.87 5.86
N ARG A 491 0.83 -40.24 4.65
CA ARG A 491 -0.44 -40.92 4.36
C ARG A 491 -1.66 -40.13 4.84
N VAL A 492 -1.59 -38.80 4.76
CA VAL A 492 -2.69 -37.91 5.11
C VAL A 492 -3.59 -37.74 3.89
N PRO A 493 -4.88 -38.08 3.95
CA PRO A 493 -5.78 -37.85 2.84
C PRO A 493 -5.93 -36.33 2.61
N ASN A 494 -5.71 -35.90 1.37
CA ASN A 494 -5.69 -34.48 1.06
C ASN A 494 -6.17 -34.15 -0.36
N THR A 495 -6.68 -32.92 -0.52
CA THR A 495 -6.96 -32.30 -1.82
C THR A 495 -6.36 -30.90 -1.86
N ILE A 496 -5.26 -30.75 -2.60
CA ILE A 496 -4.66 -29.45 -2.90
C ILE A 496 -4.93 -29.11 -4.36
N THR A 497 -5.87 -28.17 -4.57
CA THR A 497 -6.27 -27.69 -5.89
C THR A 497 -5.45 -26.45 -6.25
N LEU A 498 -4.64 -26.56 -7.30
CA LEU A 498 -3.95 -25.41 -7.89
C LEU A 498 -4.93 -24.70 -8.82
N GLY A 499 -5.43 -23.54 -8.41
CA GLY A 499 -6.48 -22.85 -9.15
C GLY A 499 -5.99 -22.15 -10.41
N GLN A 500 -6.92 -21.39 -10.97
CA GLN A 500 -6.77 -20.69 -12.23
C GLN A 500 -5.53 -19.79 -12.27
N THR A 501 -4.97 -19.59 -13.45
CA THR A 501 -3.91 -18.60 -13.65
C THR A 501 -4.44 -17.19 -13.43
N VAL A 502 -3.54 -16.26 -13.13
CA VAL A 502 -3.84 -14.83 -13.03
C VAL A 502 -4.55 -14.34 -14.30
N TRP A 503 -4.15 -14.84 -15.46
CA TRP A 503 -4.75 -14.48 -16.75
C TRP A 503 -6.20 -14.94 -16.84
N GLN A 504 -6.50 -16.18 -16.49
CA GLN A 504 -7.87 -16.69 -16.45
C GLN A 504 -8.74 -15.88 -15.48
N GLN A 505 -8.21 -15.49 -14.31
CA GLN A 505 -8.96 -14.63 -13.38
C GLN A 505 -9.20 -13.22 -13.95
N LEU A 506 -8.22 -12.66 -14.66
CA LEU A 506 -8.40 -11.38 -15.35
C LEU A 506 -9.43 -11.52 -16.47
N ASP A 507 -9.40 -12.56 -17.29
CA ASP A 507 -10.41 -12.81 -18.32
C ASP A 507 -11.81 -12.89 -17.68
N ASP A 508 -11.93 -13.60 -16.56
CA ASP A 508 -13.13 -13.72 -15.75
C ASP A 508 -13.66 -12.38 -15.19
N MET A 509 -12.76 -11.42 -14.94
CA MET A 509 -13.08 -10.08 -14.45
C MET A 509 -13.39 -9.11 -15.59
N TRP A 510 -12.81 -9.36 -16.77
CA TRP A 510 -12.95 -8.52 -17.96
C TRP A 510 -14.09 -8.99 -18.87
N ALA A 511 -14.63 -10.19 -18.63
CA ALA A 511 -15.89 -10.71 -19.18
C ALA A 511 -17.11 -9.99 -18.59
N ARG A 512 -17.10 -8.65 -18.67
CA ARG A 512 -18.15 -7.78 -18.13
C ARG A 512 -19.44 -7.95 -18.94
N PRO A 513 -20.60 -8.09 -18.27
CA PRO A 513 -21.88 -7.98 -18.95
C PRO A 513 -22.00 -6.65 -19.71
N ALA A 514 -22.72 -6.67 -20.84
CA ALA A 514 -23.03 -5.43 -21.57
C ALA A 514 -23.89 -4.50 -20.69
N PRO A 515 -23.81 -3.16 -20.87
CA PRO A 515 -24.57 -2.20 -20.04
C PRO A 515 -26.08 -2.44 -19.99
N ASP A 516 -26.65 -2.95 -21.06
CA ASP A 516 -28.06 -3.28 -21.26
C ASP A 516 -28.38 -4.76 -20.98
N ALA A 517 -27.38 -5.57 -20.63
CA ALA A 517 -27.57 -6.97 -20.31
C ALA A 517 -28.46 -7.13 -19.06
N PRO A 518 -29.28 -8.18 -18.99
CA PRO A 518 -30.00 -8.52 -17.77
C PRO A 518 -29.01 -8.76 -16.63
N ARG A 519 -29.49 -8.52 -15.40
CA ARG A 519 -28.70 -8.70 -14.17
C ARG A 519 -28.04 -10.09 -14.16
N GLN A 520 -26.74 -10.11 -13.95
CA GLN A 520 -25.97 -11.34 -13.73
C GLN A 520 -25.49 -11.42 -12.28
N GLU A 521 -25.55 -12.62 -11.71
CA GLU A 521 -25.16 -12.85 -10.32
C GLU A 521 -23.68 -12.53 -10.09
N GLY A 522 -23.36 -11.86 -8.99
CA GLY A 522 -22.00 -11.47 -8.62
C GLY A 522 -21.43 -10.28 -9.39
N TRP A 523 -22.23 -9.63 -10.24
CA TRP A 523 -21.89 -8.39 -10.93
C TRP A 523 -22.71 -7.23 -10.38
N ILE A 524 -22.04 -6.09 -10.16
CA ILE A 524 -22.70 -4.86 -9.71
C ILE A 524 -22.44 -3.72 -10.67
N TRP A 525 -23.46 -2.90 -10.86
CA TRP A 525 -23.36 -1.73 -11.72
C TRP A 525 -22.60 -0.60 -11.02
N ASN A 526 -21.50 -0.17 -11.64
CA ASN A 526 -20.73 0.98 -11.22
C ASN A 526 -21.25 2.23 -11.95
N GLN A 527 -21.98 3.07 -11.23
CA GLN A 527 -22.58 4.30 -11.77
C GLN A 527 -21.55 5.31 -12.27
N GLN A 528 -20.37 5.35 -11.68
CA GLN A 528 -19.32 6.31 -12.03
C GLN A 528 -18.67 5.97 -13.37
N ASP A 529 -18.34 4.69 -13.56
CA ASP A 529 -17.61 4.21 -14.74
C ASP A 529 -18.55 3.67 -15.85
N LYS A 530 -19.86 3.57 -15.57
CA LYS A 530 -20.90 3.00 -16.45
C LYS A 530 -20.56 1.60 -16.96
N VAL A 531 -20.06 0.74 -16.07
CA VAL A 531 -19.68 -0.65 -16.35
C VAL A 531 -20.14 -1.57 -15.22
N TYR A 532 -20.25 -2.86 -15.50
CA TYR A 532 -20.38 -3.89 -14.48
C TYR A 532 -19.01 -4.26 -13.90
N ASP A 533 -18.92 -4.27 -12.58
CA ASP A 533 -17.75 -4.72 -11.83
C ASP A 533 -18.08 -6.00 -11.04
N LYS A 534 -17.14 -6.96 -11.03
CA LYS A 534 -17.31 -8.25 -10.35
C LYS A 534 -17.14 -8.08 -8.84
N ARG A 535 -18.11 -8.52 -8.04
CA ARG A 535 -18.09 -8.40 -6.57
C ARG A 535 -17.00 -9.28 -5.95
N ARG A 536 -16.27 -8.72 -4.98
CA ARG A 536 -15.21 -9.42 -4.26
C ARG A 536 -15.77 -10.51 -3.35
N ILE A 537 -16.82 -10.22 -2.58
CA ILE A 537 -17.33 -11.17 -1.58
C ILE A 537 -17.94 -12.40 -2.24
N THR A 538 -18.66 -12.23 -3.35
CA THR A 538 -19.18 -13.37 -4.12
C THR A 538 -18.06 -14.27 -4.63
N TYR A 539 -16.95 -13.67 -5.08
CA TYR A 539 -15.75 -14.42 -5.44
C TYR A 539 -15.17 -15.19 -4.24
N LEU A 540 -14.96 -14.53 -3.10
CA LEU A 540 -14.37 -15.18 -1.92
C LEU A 540 -15.25 -16.30 -1.36
N ALA A 541 -16.56 -16.09 -1.28
CA ALA A 541 -17.51 -17.11 -0.83
C ALA A 541 -17.45 -18.36 -1.72
N ARG A 542 -17.38 -18.18 -3.04
CA ARG A 542 -17.23 -19.27 -3.99
C ARG A 542 -15.93 -20.03 -3.79
N GLU A 543 -14.79 -19.34 -3.65
CA GLU A 543 -13.50 -20.00 -3.46
C GLU A 543 -13.45 -20.78 -2.13
N ARG A 544 -14.05 -20.24 -1.05
CA ARG A 544 -14.15 -20.97 0.23
C ARG A 544 -15.03 -22.21 0.12
N ASN A 545 -16.16 -22.12 -0.57
CA ASN A 545 -17.01 -23.28 -0.81
C ASN A 545 -16.30 -24.33 -1.67
N ARG A 546 -15.52 -23.94 -2.68
CA ARG A 546 -14.69 -24.86 -3.47
C ARG A 546 -13.65 -25.59 -2.63
N ALA A 547 -13.02 -24.90 -1.69
CA ALA A 547 -12.10 -25.54 -0.74
C ALA A 547 -12.82 -26.51 0.24
N MET A 548 -14.14 -26.39 0.39
CA MET A 548 -14.97 -27.29 1.21
C MET A 548 -15.61 -28.43 0.42
N GLU A 549 -15.62 -28.39 -0.92
CA GLU A 549 -16.20 -29.44 -1.77
C GLU A 549 -15.72 -30.85 -1.41
N PRO A 550 -14.42 -31.11 -1.14
CA PRO A 550 -13.97 -32.45 -0.76
C PRO A 550 -14.66 -33.01 0.48
N MET A 551 -15.00 -32.16 1.46
CA MET A 551 -15.72 -32.60 2.66
C MET A 551 -17.12 -33.13 2.31
N LEU A 552 -17.85 -32.39 1.48
CA LEU A 552 -19.19 -32.75 1.05
C LEU A 552 -19.18 -34.01 0.16
N GLU A 553 -18.20 -34.12 -0.73
CA GLU A 553 -18.05 -35.30 -1.57
C GLU A 553 -17.73 -36.57 -0.75
N LEU A 554 -16.84 -36.46 0.23
CA LEU A 554 -16.51 -37.56 1.15
C LEU A 554 -17.73 -38.02 1.95
N GLN A 555 -18.53 -37.07 2.43
CA GLN A 555 -19.77 -37.40 3.13
C GLN A 555 -20.76 -38.11 2.21
N GLN A 556 -21.03 -37.55 1.02
CA GLN A 556 -22.05 -38.06 0.11
C GLN A 556 -21.66 -39.40 -0.51
N ARG A 557 -20.38 -39.60 -0.87
CA ARG A 557 -19.92 -40.78 -1.61
C ARG A 557 -19.37 -41.89 -0.70
N GLN A 558 -18.78 -41.52 0.44
CA GLN A 558 -18.06 -42.46 1.31
C GLN A 558 -18.62 -42.52 2.74
N GLY A 559 -19.60 -41.68 3.08
CA GLY A 559 -20.16 -41.62 4.43
C GLY A 559 -19.17 -41.09 5.48
N VAL A 560 -18.02 -40.52 5.04
CA VAL A 560 -16.99 -40.00 5.94
C VAL A 560 -17.45 -38.66 6.51
N THR A 561 -17.39 -38.52 7.83
CA THR A 561 -17.75 -37.29 8.53
C THR A 561 -16.62 -36.82 9.43
N PHE A 562 -16.59 -35.52 9.70
CA PHE A 562 -15.63 -34.90 10.61
C PHE A 562 -16.35 -34.33 11.83
N ASP A 563 -15.67 -34.22 12.97
CA ASP A 563 -16.21 -33.59 14.18
C ASP A 563 -16.01 -32.08 14.15
N LYS A 564 -14.88 -31.63 13.59
CA LYS A 564 -14.49 -30.22 13.52
C LYS A 564 -14.01 -29.83 12.12
N VAL A 565 -14.28 -28.57 11.75
CA VAL A 565 -13.71 -27.92 10.56
C VAL A 565 -12.73 -26.85 11.03
N LEU A 566 -11.45 -26.99 10.70
CA LEU A 566 -10.41 -26.03 11.04
C LEU A 566 -10.05 -25.20 9.81
N TRP A 567 -10.38 -23.92 9.84
CA TRP A 567 -9.93 -22.94 8.86
C TRP A 567 -8.59 -22.33 9.27
N LEU A 568 -7.61 -22.44 8.37
CA LEU A 568 -6.29 -21.81 8.50
C LEU A 568 -6.10 -20.80 7.38
N ASN A 569 -6.05 -19.51 7.72
CA ASN A 569 -5.58 -18.49 6.78
C ASN A 569 -4.04 -18.54 6.67
N ASP A 570 -3.49 -17.62 5.87
CA ASP A 570 -2.08 -17.31 5.71
C ASP A 570 -1.49 -16.61 6.94
N VAL A 571 -1.54 -17.27 8.10
CA VAL A 571 -0.99 -16.78 9.37
C VAL A 571 -0.02 -17.79 9.98
N ILE A 572 1.01 -17.32 10.66
CA ILE A 572 1.93 -18.14 11.46
C ILE A 572 1.23 -18.48 12.78
N PHE A 573 1.28 -19.76 13.12
CA PHE A 573 0.72 -20.37 14.34
C PHE A 573 1.60 -21.55 14.77
N ASP A 574 1.37 -22.08 15.97
CA ASP A 574 1.92 -23.36 16.42
C ASP A 574 0.84 -24.32 16.95
N VAL A 575 1.24 -25.53 17.33
CA VAL A 575 0.31 -26.54 17.86
C VAL A 575 -0.33 -26.09 19.19
N ASP A 576 0.38 -25.34 20.03
CA ASP A 576 -0.19 -24.82 21.29
C ASP A 576 -1.30 -23.79 21.03
N ASP A 577 -1.19 -22.96 19.97
CA ASP A 577 -2.26 -22.08 19.53
C ASP A 577 -3.51 -22.88 19.18
N PHE A 578 -3.34 -23.96 18.41
CA PHE A 578 -4.44 -24.84 18.03
C PHE A 578 -5.07 -25.51 19.25
N VAL A 579 -4.27 -26.12 20.14
CA VAL A 579 -4.78 -26.81 21.35
C VAL A 579 -5.50 -25.83 22.27
N THR A 580 -4.94 -24.63 22.45
CA THR A 580 -5.57 -23.55 23.24
C THR A 580 -6.89 -23.11 22.60
N LEU A 581 -6.96 -23.02 21.27
CA LEU A 581 -8.18 -22.66 20.56
C LEU A 581 -9.24 -23.76 20.65
N LEU A 582 -8.84 -25.02 20.46
CA LEU A 582 -9.70 -26.20 20.52
C LEU A 582 -10.42 -26.29 21.87
N ARG A 583 -9.70 -25.94 22.95
CA ARG A 583 -10.17 -25.96 24.34
C ARG A 583 -10.91 -24.70 24.78
N THR A 584 -11.13 -23.74 23.89
CA THR A 584 -12.00 -22.60 24.19
C THR A 584 -13.32 -23.14 24.71
N ARG A 585 -13.74 -22.70 25.91
CA ARG A 585 -14.99 -23.18 26.54
C ARG A 585 -15.10 -24.72 26.62
N ASP A 586 -13.99 -25.42 26.87
CA ASP A 586 -13.94 -26.88 26.99
C ASP A 586 -14.45 -27.61 25.72
N GLY A 587 -14.30 -26.97 24.55
CA GLY A 587 -14.79 -27.49 23.27
C GLY A 587 -16.26 -27.18 22.96
N ALA A 588 -16.98 -26.55 23.89
CA ALA A 588 -18.39 -26.18 23.75
C ALA A 588 -18.55 -24.82 23.05
N TYR A 589 -18.43 -24.84 21.72
CA TYR A 589 -18.68 -23.70 20.85
C TYR A 589 -19.22 -24.12 19.49
N ALA A 590 -19.92 -23.20 18.83
CA ALA A 590 -20.27 -23.30 17.43
C ALA A 590 -19.06 -22.98 16.56
N ALA A 591 -18.33 -21.91 16.94
CA ALA A 591 -17.05 -21.55 16.38
C ALA A 591 -16.15 -20.85 17.41
N ALA A 592 -14.85 -21.12 17.34
CA ALA A 592 -13.83 -20.44 18.13
C ALA A 592 -12.75 -19.85 17.21
N CYS A 593 -12.43 -18.56 17.37
CA CYS A 593 -11.42 -17.86 16.58
C CYS A 593 -10.24 -17.36 17.41
N SER A 594 -9.06 -17.33 16.79
CA SER A 594 -7.90 -16.61 17.31
C SER A 594 -8.01 -15.10 17.09
N ILE A 595 -6.98 -14.33 17.47
CA ILE A 595 -6.80 -12.92 17.07
C ILE A 595 -5.57 -12.82 16.15
N ASP A 596 -5.72 -12.13 15.02
CA ASP A 596 -4.68 -11.97 14.02
C ASP A 596 -3.99 -10.60 14.03
N TYR A 597 -2.68 -10.60 13.79
CA TYR A 597 -1.89 -9.39 13.75
C TYR A 597 -1.08 -9.28 12.46
N LYS A 598 -1.16 -8.11 11.83
CA LYS A 598 -0.27 -7.70 10.73
C LYS A 598 0.76 -6.67 11.19
N HIS A 599 0.31 -5.68 11.96
CA HIS A 599 1.15 -4.60 12.51
C HIS A 599 0.86 -4.43 14.02
N PRO A 600 1.41 -5.29 14.89
CA PRO A 600 1.25 -5.16 16.34
C PRO A 600 1.63 -3.74 16.83
N PRO A 601 0.91 -3.17 17.80
CA PRO A 601 -0.11 -3.79 18.64
C PRO A 601 -1.55 -3.74 18.07
N ALA A 602 -1.72 -3.31 16.82
CA ALA A 602 -3.03 -3.30 16.16
C ALA A 602 -3.36 -4.68 15.56
N TYR A 603 -4.54 -5.22 15.86
CA TYR A 603 -5.04 -6.43 15.21
C TYR A 603 -5.58 -6.12 13.81
N TYR A 604 -5.64 -7.14 12.93
CA TYR A 604 -5.86 -6.95 11.49
C TYR A 604 -7.33 -7.07 11.05
N ASP A 605 -7.97 -8.23 11.24
CA ASP A 605 -9.30 -8.50 10.65
C ASP A 605 -10.44 -7.83 11.43
N THR A 606 -10.63 -6.54 11.13
CA THR A 606 -11.75 -5.72 11.61
C THR A 606 -13.04 -5.92 10.81
N PHE A 607 -12.96 -6.59 9.65
CA PHE A 607 -14.09 -6.70 8.74
C PHE A 607 -15.08 -7.78 9.18
N ALA A 608 -14.59 -8.93 9.65
CA ALA A 608 -15.43 -10.05 10.08
C ALA A 608 -15.83 -9.98 11.57
N LEU A 609 -15.01 -9.40 12.45
CA LEU A 609 -15.25 -9.41 13.89
C LEU A 609 -16.41 -8.49 14.31
N ARG A 610 -17.40 -9.03 15.04
CA ARG A 610 -18.52 -8.30 15.63
C ARG A 610 -18.72 -8.66 17.08
N ASP A 611 -18.96 -7.67 17.93
CA ASP A 611 -19.29 -7.89 19.34
C ASP A 611 -20.64 -8.63 19.51
N PRO A 612 -21.02 -9.05 20.73
CA PRO A 612 -22.30 -9.71 20.98
C PRO A 612 -23.54 -8.95 20.49
N ASP A 613 -23.48 -7.63 20.43
CA ASP A 613 -24.57 -6.77 19.96
C ASP A 613 -24.51 -6.52 18.44
N GLY A 614 -23.60 -7.21 17.73
CA GLY A 614 -23.40 -7.05 16.29
C GLY A 614 -22.62 -5.79 15.91
N ARG A 615 -21.93 -5.13 16.85
CA ARG A 615 -21.18 -3.90 16.57
C ARG A 615 -19.74 -4.19 16.18
N LYS A 616 -19.16 -3.29 15.38
CA LYS A 616 -17.71 -3.27 15.14
C LYS A 616 -16.95 -3.01 16.45
N THR A 617 -15.70 -3.46 16.52
CA THR A 617 -14.79 -3.08 17.61
C THR A 617 -14.63 -1.56 17.70
N ALA A 618 -14.34 -1.06 18.90
CA ALA A 618 -14.09 0.36 19.12
C ALA A 618 -12.72 0.80 18.57
N SER A 619 -11.76 -0.12 18.59
CA SER A 619 -10.37 0.15 18.24
C SER A 619 -9.66 -1.12 17.80
N ASN A 620 -8.63 -0.95 16.98
CA ASN A 620 -7.73 -2.06 16.61
C ASN A 620 -6.75 -2.42 17.74
N TYR A 621 -6.79 -1.69 18.86
CA TYR A 621 -5.97 -1.94 20.04
C TYR A 621 -6.78 -2.61 21.14
N TRP A 622 -6.13 -3.46 21.93
CA TRP A 622 -6.69 -4.05 23.14
C TRP A 622 -7.20 -2.94 24.09
N PRO A 623 -8.39 -3.10 24.71
CA PRO A 623 -9.27 -4.28 24.76
C PRO A 623 -10.29 -4.42 23.62
N TRP A 624 -10.08 -3.75 22.48
CA TRP A 624 -10.81 -3.82 21.21
C TRP A 624 -12.29 -3.39 21.24
N PHE A 625 -13.11 -3.97 22.10
CA PHE A 625 -14.57 -3.88 22.06
C PHE A 625 -15.13 -2.57 22.63
N GLN A 626 -16.36 -2.25 22.23
CA GLN A 626 -17.13 -1.10 22.72
C GLN A 626 -17.88 -1.42 24.01
N GLY A 627 -18.66 -2.52 23.98
CA GLY A 627 -19.59 -2.95 25.03
C GLY A 627 -18.90 -3.57 26.25
N GLY A 628 -19.62 -3.60 27.38
CA GLY A 628 -19.11 -4.06 28.67
C GLY A 628 -18.63 -5.52 28.65
N PRO A 629 -19.53 -6.53 28.55
CA PRO A 629 -19.16 -7.92 28.74
C PRO A 629 -18.02 -8.41 27.84
N ALA A 630 -18.04 -8.04 26.56
CA ALA A 630 -16.99 -8.45 25.61
C ALA A 630 -15.65 -7.78 25.91
N ARG A 631 -15.66 -6.50 26.29
CA ARG A 631 -14.45 -5.76 26.67
C ARG A 631 -13.92 -6.22 28.02
N ASP A 632 -14.79 -6.51 28.97
CA ASP A 632 -14.41 -6.95 30.30
C ASP A 632 -13.78 -8.36 30.24
N ALA A 633 -14.33 -9.26 29.42
CA ALA A 633 -13.70 -10.54 29.08
C ALA A 633 -12.34 -10.34 28.38
N ALA A 634 -12.24 -9.42 27.41
CA ALA A 634 -10.97 -9.10 26.76
C ALA A 634 -9.93 -8.52 27.73
N LEU A 635 -10.36 -7.72 28.71
CA LEU A 635 -9.50 -7.19 29.77
C LEU A 635 -8.97 -8.31 30.69
N GLY A 636 -9.77 -9.35 30.92
CA GLY A 636 -9.40 -10.56 31.67
C GLY A 636 -8.62 -11.60 30.87
N SER A 637 -8.51 -11.46 29.54
CA SER A 637 -8.05 -12.52 28.63
C SER A 637 -8.89 -13.81 28.75
N GLU A 638 -10.18 -13.63 28.99
CA GLU A 638 -11.19 -14.69 28.99
C GLU A 638 -11.76 -14.86 27.56
N PRO A 639 -12.26 -16.05 27.20
CA PRO A 639 -13.00 -16.22 25.95
C PRO A 639 -14.11 -15.18 25.83
N VAL A 640 -14.09 -14.44 24.73
CA VAL A 640 -15.02 -13.34 24.47
C VAL A 640 -16.14 -13.84 23.58
N ARG A 641 -17.38 -13.83 24.08
CA ARG A 641 -18.55 -14.10 23.23
C ARG A 641 -18.65 -13.02 22.17
N VAL A 642 -18.91 -13.40 20.93
CA VAL A 642 -19.02 -12.53 19.76
C VAL A 642 -20.17 -13.00 18.88
N SER A 643 -20.67 -12.15 17.98
CA SER A 643 -21.64 -12.60 16.97
C SER A 643 -20.97 -13.15 15.72
N SER A 644 -19.72 -12.77 15.46
CA SER A 644 -18.90 -13.31 14.38
C SER A 644 -17.42 -13.07 14.61
N CYS A 645 -16.55 -13.97 14.10
CA CYS A 645 -15.10 -13.80 14.09
C CYS A 645 -14.45 -14.60 12.94
N TRP A 646 -13.23 -14.24 12.54
CA TRP A 646 -12.46 -15.03 11.57
C TRP A 646 -10.97 -15.02 11.88
N ASN A 647 -10.35 -13.83 11.90
CA ASN A 647 -9.12 -13.53 12.64
C ASN A 647 -7.98 -14.58 12.55
N GLY A 648 -7.74 -15.15 11.37
CA GLY A 648 -6.56 -15.96 11.07
C GLY A 648 -6.74 -17.48 11.23
N MET A 649 -7.25 -17.95 12.37
CA MET A 649 -7.50 -19.38 12.63
C MET A 649 -8.86 -19.57 13.30
N VAL A 650 -9.70 -20.45 12.75
CA VAL A 650 -11.07 -20.70 13.23
C VAL A 650 -11.38 -22.18 13.28
N ILE A 651 -11.93 -22.65 14.40
CA ILE A 651 -12.47 -24.01 14.53
C ILE A 651 -13.99 -23.92 14.59
N PHE A 652 -14.68 -24.62 13.69
CA PHE A 652 -16.12 -24.80 13.72
C PHE A 652 -16.49 -26.20 14.19
N ASP A 653 -17.66 -26.32 14.83
CA ASP A 653 -18.40 -27.58 14.83
C ASP A 653 -18.74 -27.97 13.39
N ALA A 654 -18.48 -29.22 13.00
CA ALA A 654 -18.70 -29.66 11.63
C ALA A 654 -20.19 -29.96 11.32
N GLY A 655 -21.03 -30.13 12.34
CA GLY A 655 -22.45 -30.48 12.23
C GLY A 655 -23.25 -29.60 11.26
N PRO A 656 -23.17 -28.26 11.36
CA PRO A 656 -23.84 -27.36 10.43
C PRO A 656 -23.43 -27.53 8.96
N PHE A 657 -22.17 -27.85 8.66
CA PHE A 657 -21.69 -28.03 7.28
C PHE A 657 -22.22 -29.30 6.61
N ARG A 658 -22.73 -30.23 7.40
CA ARG A 658 -23.30 -31.51 6.94
C ARG A 658 -24.82 -31.60 7.09
N ALA A 659 -25.47 -30.51 7.52
CA ALA A 659 -26.92 -30.40 7.62
C ALA A 659 -27.58 -30.37 6.23
N ASP A 660 -28.91 -30.43 6.19
CA ASP A 660 -29.70 -30.26 4.96
C ASP A 660 -30.70 -29.09 5.14
N PRO A 661 -30.51 -27.95 4.44
CA PRO A 661 -29.38 -27.63 3.57
C PRO A 661 -28.07 -27.41 4.36
N PRO A 662 -26.90 -27.68 3.78
CA PRO A 662 -25.62 -27.52 4.47
C PRO A 662 -25.25 -26.05 4.63
N LEU A 663 -24.58 -25.72 5.73
CA LEU A 663 -23.96 -24.41 5.94
C LEU A 663 -22.93 -24.12 4.84
N ARG A 664 -23.01 -22.95 4.20
CA ARG A 664 -22.12 -22.52 3.10
C ARG A 664 -21.75 -21.06 3.24
N PHE A 665 -20.58 -20.69 2.71
CA PHE A 665 -20.21 -19.29 2.58
C PHE A 665 -21.08 -18.64 1.51
N ARG A 666 -21.55 -17.42 1.77
CA ARG A 666 -22.31 -16.63 0.80
C ARG A 666 -21.93 -15.17 0.87
N ALA A 667 -22.27 -14.43 -0.19
CA ALA A 667 -22.35 -12.98 -0.14
C ALA A 667 -23.79 -12.54 0.19
N ILE A 668 -23.98 -11.26 0.51
CA ILE A 668 -25.33 -10.68 0.55
C ILE A 668 -25.94 -10.66 -0.86
N PRO A 669 -27.28 -10.64 -1.01
CA PRO A 669 -27.93 -10.56 -2.31
C PRO A 669 -27.42 -9.37 -3.13
N ASP A 670 -27.19 -9.56 -4.43
CA ASP A 670 -26.69 -8.46 -5.27
C ASP A 670 -27.64 -7.25 -5.25
N THR A 671 -28.95 -7.47 -5.14
CA THR A 671 -29.97 -6.41 -5.04
C THR A 671 -29.79 -5.56 -3.77
N LEU A 672 -29.30 -6.16 -2.68
CA LEU A 672 -28.95 -5.44 -1.46
C LEU A 672 -27.61 -4.71 -1.64
N ALA A 673 -26.65 -5.34 -2.33
CA ALA A 673 -25.36 -4.74 -2.65
C ALA A 673 -25.48 -3.51 -3.57
N ASP A 674 -26.50 -3.45 -4.44
CA ASP A 674 -26.78 -2.28 -5.29
C ASP A 674 -26.98 -1.01 -4.47
N LEU A 675 -27.58 -1.13 -3.28
CA LEU A 675 -27.77 -0.03 -2.32
C LEU A 675 -26.49 0.35 -1.57
N HIS A 676 -25.31 -0.09 -2.03
CA HIS A 676 -24.02 0.25 -1.43
C HIS A 676 -23.86 -0.33 -0.03
N LEU A 677 -24.26 -1.59 0.09
CA LEU A 677 -24.00 -2.43 1.24
C LEU A 677 -23.10 -3.59 0.82
N GLU A 678 -22.34 -4.11 1.77
CA GLU A 678 -21.56 -5.33 1.60
C GLU A 678 -21.47 -6.06 2.94
N GLY A 679 -21.25 -7.36 2.93
CA GLY A 679 -21.05 -8.16 4.15
C GLY A 679 -19.97 -9.20 3.93
N SER A 680 -19.04 -9.33 4.88
CA SER A 680 -17.97 -10.35 4.79
C SER A 680 -18.57 -11.75 4.78
N GLU A 681 -18.15 -12.62 3.87
CA GLU A 681 -18.58 -14.03 3.86
C GLU A 681 -18.15 -14.75 5.14
N CYS A 682 -17.01 -14.34 5.73
CA CYS A 682 -16.52 -14.85 7.00
C CYS A 682 -17.34 -14.37 8.21
N CYS A 683 -18.12 -13.30 8.06
CA CYS A 683 -19.09 -12.89 9.08
C CYS A 683 -20.44 -13.59 8.85
N LEU A 684 -20.92 -13.62 7.60
CA LEU A 684 -22.21 -14.18 7.23
C LEU A 684 -22.33 -15.67 7.55
N ILE A 685 -21.23 -16.43 7.44
CA ILE A 685 -21.19 -17.85 7.83
C ILE A 685 -21.64 -18.08 9.29
N HIS A 686 -21.41 -17.12 10.20
CA HIS A 686 -21.87 -17.23 11.59
C HIS A 686 -23.34 -16.89 11.72
N ALA A 687 -23.82 -15.90 10.97
CA ALA A 687 -25.24 -15.54 10.95
C ALA A 687 -26.13 -16.67 10.38
N ASP A 688 -25.56 -17.47 9.48
CA ASP A 688 -26.25 -18.62 8.88
C ASP A 688 -26.04 -19.92 9.67
N ASN A 689 -25.12 -19.93 10.64
CA ASN A 689 -24.84 -21.10 11.45
C ASN A 689 -25.88 -21.22 12.58
N PRO A 690 -26.74 -22.26 12.59
CA PRO A 690 -27.80 -22.42 13.59
C PRO A 690 -27.27 -22.59 15.02
N LEU A 691 -25.99 -22.95 15.19
CA LEU A 691 -25.37 -23.09 16.51
C LEU A 691 -24.84 -21.76 17.06
N SER A 692 -24.76 -20.69 16.26
CA SER A 692 -24.24 -19.39 16.71
C SER A 692 -25.10 -18.74 17.80
N ASP A 693 -26.42 -18.95 17.74
CA ASP A 693 -27.37 -18.42 18.72
C ASP A 693 -27.60 -19.36 19.92
N ASP A 694 -27.05 -20.59 19.87
CA ASP A 694 -27.12 -21.55 20.97
C ASP A 694 -26.39 -20.98 22.21
N PRO A 695 -27.08 -20.77 23.34
CA PRO A 695 -26.47 -20.25 24.57
C PRO A 695 -25.35 -21.13 25.13
N ALA A 696 -25.38 -22.44 24.87
CA ALA A 696 -24.38 -23.40 25.34
C ALA A 696 -23.15 -23.47 24.42
N ARG A 697 -23.29 -23.10 23.14
CA ARG A 697 -22.24 -23.19 22.12
C ARG A 697 -21.81 -21.80 21.67
N GLY A 698 -22.52 -21.14 20.75
CA GLY A 698 -22.22 -19.78 20.30
C GLY A 698 -20.84 -19.56 19.68
N VAL A 699 -20.54 -18.31 19.31
CA VAL A 699 -19.27 -17.91 18.68
C VAL A 699 -18.36 -17.22 19.70
N TRP A 700 -17.09 -17.65 19.74
CA TRP A 700 -16.13 -17.18 20.73
C TRP A 700 -14.81 -16.74 20.10
N LEU A 701 -14.30 -15.60 20.54
CA LEU A 701 -12.95 -15.15 20.27
C LEU A 701 -12.07 -15.50 21.48
N ASN A 702 -10.94 -16.19 21.29
CA ASN A 702 -10.03 -16.52 22.38
C ASN A 702 -8.81 -15.58 22.40
N PRO A 703 -8.73 -14.59 23.33
CA PRO A 703 -7.64 -13.62 23.36
C PRO A 703 -6.25 -14.23 23.63
N ASN A 704 -6.19 -15.47 24.11
CA ASN A 704 -4.94 -16.18 24.37
C ASN A 704 -4.31 -16.82 23.12
N VAL A 705 -5.08 -16.95 22.04
CA VAL A 705 -4.62 -17.49 20.76
C VAL A 705 -4.37 -16.34 19.82
N ARG A 706 -3.09 -16.05 19.54
CA ARG A 706 -2.67 -14.86 18.81
C ARG A 706 -1.75 -15.26 17.66
N VAL A 707 -2.27 -15.16 16.44
CA VAL A 707 -1.61 -15.55 15.20
C VAL A 707 -1.20 -14.31 14.41
N ALA A 708 -0.30 -14.43 13.42
CA ALA A 708 0.17 -13.25 12.70
C ALA A 708 0.64 -13.52 11.26
N TYR A 709 0.62 -12.48 10.42
CA TYR A 709 0.99 -12.56 9.00
C TYR A 709 2.50 -12.49 8.72
N SER A 710 3.35 -12.41 9.76
CA SER A 710 4.81 -12.43 9.61
C SER A 710 5.52 -12.96 10.85
N PRO A 711 6.76 -13.50 10.72
CA PRO A 711 7.50 -14.03 11.87
C PRO A 711 7.75 -12.99 12.95
N ALA A 712 8.08 -11.76 12.55
CA ALA A 712 8.30 -10.64 13.46
C ALA A 712 7.02 -10.26 14.21
N ALA A 713 5.87 -10.21 13.52
CA ALA A 713 4.60 -9.93 14.15
C ALA A 713 4.18 -11.06 15.10
N TYR A 714 4.35 -12.33 14.69
CA TYR A 714 4.03 -13.49 15.52
C TYR A 714 4.86 -13.50 16.81
N LYS A 715 6.18 -13.29 16.70
CA LYS A 715 7.07 -13.17 17.87
C LYS A 715 6.68 -12.04 18.82
N ALA A 716 6.14 -10.94 18.31
CA ALA A 716 5.75 -9.79 19.13
C ALA A 716 4.44 -10.00 19.91
N VAL A 717 3.55 -10.88 19.44
CA VAL A 717 2.23 -11.11 20.05
C VAL A 717 2.12 -12.44 20.76
N ARG A 718 2.94 -13.42 20.40
CA ARG A 718 3.06 -14.70 21.10
C ARG A 718 3.67 -14.45 22.47
N ALA A 719 2.86 -14.60 23.51
CA ALA A 719 3.33 -14.56 24.89
C ALA A 719 3.25 -15.97 25.47
N ARG A 720 4.25 -16.36 26.25
CA ARG A 720 4.31 -17.69 26.88
C ARG A 720 3.27 -17.81 28.00
N PRO A 721 2.88 -19.03 28.42
CA PRO A 721 2.10 -19.22 29.62
C PRO A 721 2.70 -18.45 30.80
N GLY A 722 1.87 -17.69 31.52
CA GLY A 722 2.32 -16.86 32.65
C GLY A 722 2.83 -15.46 32.29
N GLU A 723 3.12 -15.18 31.01
CA GLU A 723 3.50 -13.84 30.56
C GLU A 723 2.28 -12.92 30.38
N ARG A 724 2.47 -11.63 30.64
CA ARG A 724 1.39 -10.64 30.53
C ARG A 724 1.28 -10.05 29.13
N PHE A 725 0.09 -10.14 28.56
CA PHE A 725 -0.27 -9.51 27.29
C PHE A 725 -1.40 -8.49 27.53
N PRO A 726 -1.44 -7.35 26.84
CA PRO A 726 -0.39 -6.83 25.96
C PRO A 726 0.84 -6.31 26.75
N GLY A 727 1.90 -5.94 26.02
CA GLY A 727 3.08 -5.28 26.60
C GLY A 727 2.71 -3.99 27.34
N LYS A 728 3.55 -3.56 28.29
CA LYS A 728 3.26 -2.41 29.19
C LYS A 728 2.78 -1.18 28.44
N TRP A 729 3.53 -0.78 27.41
CA TRP A 729 3.18 0.38 26.58
C TRP A 729 1.90 0.16 25.78
N ALA A 730 1.75 -1.00 25.15
CA ALA A 730 0.56 -1.34 24.36
C ALA A 730 -0.73 -1.40 25.20
N ALA A 731 -0.64 -1.84 26.46
CA ALA A 731 -1.77 -1.81 27.39
C ALA A 731 -2.26 -0.38 27.65
N VAL A 732 -1.32 0.53 27.91
CA VAL A 732 -1.63 1.92 28.26
C VAL A 732 -2.13 2.67 27.03
N THR A 733 -1.36 2.64 25.94
CA THR A 733 -1.72 3.35 24.71
C THR A 733 -2.99 2.77 24.11
N GLY A 734 -3.16 1.45 24.12
CA GLY A 734 -4.36 0.77 23.62
C GLY A 734 -5.60 1.08 24.43
N ALA A 735 -5.53 1.04 25.77
CA ALA A 735 -6.67 1.37 26.62
C ALA A 735 -7.10 2.84 26.47
N TRP A 736 -6.15 3.77 26.39
CA TRP A 736 -6.44 5.19 26.17
C TRP A 736 -6.98 5.45 24.76
N ALA A 737 -6.41 4.83 23.73
CA ALA A 737 -6.92 4.88 22.36
C ALA A 737 -8.36 4.34 22.29
N ASN A 738 -8.64 3.19 22.92
CA ASN A 738 -9.97 2.62 23.01
C ASN A 738 -10.94 3.57 23.73
N ARG A 739 -10.57 4.18 24.86
CA ARG A 739 -11.42 5.15 25.57
C ARG A 739 -11.76 6.36 24.70
N TRP A 740 -10.77 6.96 24.05
CA TRP A 740 -10.96 8.09 23.15
C TRP A 740 -11.84 7.73 21.96
N LEU A 741 -11.54 6.60 21.32
CA LEU A 741 -12.29 6.12 20.17
C LEU A 741 -13.71 5.78 20.56
N ARG A 742 -14.00 5.16 21.71
CA ARG A 742 -15.39 4.93 22.14
C ARG A 742 -16.19 6.23 22.30
N TRP A 743 -15.57 7.31 22.76
CA TRP A 743 -16.25 8.61 22.84
C TRP A 743 -16.55 9.16 21.45
N ARG A 744 -15.59 9.10 20.53
CA ARG A 744 -15.71 9.64 19.16
C ARG A 744 -16.55 8.76 18.23
N ALA A 745 -16.47 7.44 18.40
CA ALA A 745 -17.06 6.42 17.55
C ALA A 745 -18.56 6.23 17.83
N ARG A 746 -19.08 6.68 19.00
CA ARG A 746 -20.53 6.72 19.26
C ARG A 746 -21.30 7.51 18.21
N LEU A 747 -20.76 8.64 17.74
CA LEU A 747 -21.38 9.44 16.67
C LEU A 747 -21.20 8.79 15.30
N SER A 748 -19.96 8.40 14.96
CA SER A 748 -19.65 7.82 13.64
C SER A 748 -20.39 6.49 13.38
N HIS A 749 -20.38 5.56 14.34
CA HIS A 749 -21.07 4.28 14.20
C HIS A 749 -22.59 4.42 14.20
N HIS A 750 -23.13 5.42 14.90
CA HIS A 750 -24.57 5.68 14.86
C HIS A 750 -25.00 6.17 13.47
N VAL A 751 -24.24 7.07 12.85
CA VAL A 751 -24.51 7.54 11.49
C VAL A 751 -24.35 6.41 10.45
N GLU A 752 -23.29 5.61 10.57
CA GLU A 752 -23.07 4.44 9.70
C GLU A 752 -24.20 3.41 9.86
N GLY A 753 -24.52 3.02 11.09
CA GLY A 753 -25.60 2.07 11.39
C GLY A 753 -26.97 2.55 10.94
N ALA A 754 -27.27 3.85 11.11
CA ALA A 754 -28.50 4.45 10.59
C ALA A 754 -28.59 4.38 9.06
N THR A 755 -27.46 4.57 8.37
CA THR A 755 -27.37 4.47 6.90
C THR A 755 -27.61 3.04 6.43
N VAL A 756 -26.96 2.06 7.07
CA VAL A 756 -27.16 0.63 6.79
C VAL A 756 -28.61 0.24 7.03
N ALA A 757 -29.19 0.59 8.18
CA ALA A 757 -30.58 0.29 8.51
C ALA A 757 -31.58 0.94 7.55
N LYS A 758 -31.31 2.17 7.09
CA LYS A 758 -32.15 2.85 6.10
C LYS A 758 -32.18 2.08 4.77
N ARG A 759 -31.01 1.68 4.27
CA ARG A 759 -30.88 0.95 3.00
C ARG A 759 -31.43 -0.46 3.08
N LEU A 760 -31.24 -1.15 4.21
CA LEU A 760 -31.86 -2.45 4.45
C LEU A 760 -33.39 -2.34 4.43
N ARG A 761 -33.97 -1.34 5.10
CA ARG A 761 -35.43 -1.08 5.06
C ARG A 761 -35.92 -0.78 3.65
N GLN A 762 -35.15 0.00 2.88
CA GLN A 762 -35.46 0.28 1.47
C GLN A 762 -35.50 -1.03 0.66
N TRP A 763 -34.45 -1.86 0.76
CA TRP A 763 -34.37 -3.13 0.05
C TRP A 763 -35.51 -4.09 0.40
N MET A 764 -35.90 -4.13 1.67
CA MET A 764 -37.04 -4.93 2.14
C MET A 764 -38.38 -4.41 1.63
N ALA A 765 -38.53 -3.09 1.49
CA ALA A 765 -39.74 -2.46 0.94
C ALA A 765 -39.88 -2.66 -0.58
N GLU A 766 -38.76 -2.79 -1.30
CA GLU A 766 -38.70 -3.10 -2.74
C GLU A 766 -38.90 -4.60 -3.05
N ALA A 767 -39.36 -5.39 -2.08
CA ALA A 767 -39.67 -6.80 -2.27
C ALA A 767 -40.83 -6.98 -3.28
N PRO A 768 -40.73 -7.94 -4.23
CA PRO A 768 -41.85 -8.29 -5.10
C PRO A 768 -43.08 -8.69 -4.27
N HIS A 769 -44.28 -8.35 -4.74
CA HIS A 769 -45.53 -8.72 -4.06
C HIS A 769 -45.59 -10.24 -3.83
N GLY A 770 -45.57 -10.67 -2.57
CA GLY A 770 -45.67 -12.07 -2.17
C GLY A 770 -44.39 -12.70 -1.60
N GLU A 771 -43.22 -12.07 -1.74
CA GLU A 771 -41.93 -12.63 -1.27
C GLU A 771 -41.18 -11.65 -0.34
N PRO A 772 -41.47 -11.66 0.98
CA PRO A 772 -40.78 -10.76 1.91
C PRO A 772 -39.28 -11.05 1.96
N ARG A 773 -38.47 -10.03 1.68
CA ARG A 773 -37.01 -10.11 1.75
C ARG A 773 -36.52 -10.00 3.19
N ARG A 774 -35.54 -10.84 3.57
CA ARG A 774 -34.85 -10.79 4.87
C ARG A 774 -33.37 -11.10 4.68
N GLU A 775 -32.51 -10.39 5.40
CA GLU A 775 -31.07 -10.70 5.50
C GLU A 775 -30.80 -11.06 6.97
N PRO A 776 -30.47 -12.33 7.31
CA PRO A 776 -30.18 -12.72 8.69
C PRO A 776 -28.88 -12.10 9.22
N GLY A 777 -27.90 -11.84 8.36
CA GLY A 777 -26.60 -11.27 8.70
C GLY A 777 -26.56 -9.75 8.80
N VAL A 778 -27.58 -9.12 9.40
CA VAL A 778 -27.65 -7.64 9.52
C VAL A 778 -26.42 -7.05 10.21
N SER A 779 -25.88 -7.74 11.22
CA SER A 779 -24.66 -7.33 11.94
C SER A 779 -23.41 -7.31 11.06
N CYS A 780 -23.40 -8.09 9.96
CA CYS A 780 -22.28 -8.17 9.04
C CYS A 780 -22.28 -7.02 8.02
N LEU A 781 -23.42 -6.34 7.82
CA LEU A 781 -23.58 -5.31 6.82
C LEU A 781 -22.74 -4.07 7.14
N ILE A 782 -22.03 -3.58 6.13
CA ILE A 782 -21.27 -2.33 6.18
C ILE A 782 -21.67 -1.41 5.04
N ASN A 783 -21.47 -0.11 5.24
CA ASN A 783 -21.73 0.92 4.23
C ASN A 783 -20.53 1.07 3.26
N GLU A 784 -20.23 0.01 2.53
CA GLU A 784 -19.14 -0.03 1.54
C GLU A 784 -19.53 -0.99 0.40
N LYS A 785 -18.84 -0.91 -0.75
CA LYS A 785 -18.86 -1.92 -1.81
C LYS A 785 -17.44 -2.41 -2.08
N GLN A 786 -17.25 -3.72 -2.29
CA GLN A 786 -15.93 -4.29 -2.61
C GLN A 786 -15.99 -5.07 -3.92
N ILE A 787 -15.08 -4.75 -4.84
CA ILE A 787 -15.01 -5.40 -6.16
C ILE A 787 -13.62 -5.98 -6.41
N MET A 788 -13.57 -6.99 -7.28
CA MET A 788 -12.33 -7.52 -7.82
C MET A 788 -11.66 -6.44 -8.69
N TRP A 789 -10.35 -6.25 -8.53
CA TRP A 789 -9.60 -5.24 -9.27
C TRP A 789 -8.16 -5.67 -9.50
N MET A 790 -7.75 -5.81 -10.77
CA MET A 790 -6.44 -6.32 -11.16
C MET A 790 -6.12 -7.65 -10.41
N ASN A 791 -4.95 -7.75 -9.76
CA ASN A 791 -4.55 -8.89 -8.92
C ASN A 791 -5.03 -8.79 -7.46
N GLY A 792 -6.09 -8.02 -7.19
CA GLY A 792 -6.60 -7.79 -5.85
C GLY A 792 -8.04 -7.31 -5.86
N TRP A 793 -8.32 -6.28 -5.09
CA TRP A 793 -9.65 -5.73 -4.91
C TRP A 793 -9.59 -4.23 -4.62
N ARG A 794 -10.70 -3.52 -4.83
CA ARG A 794 -10.86 -2.09 -4.47
C ARG A 794 -12.21 -1.83 -3.82
N HIS A 795 -12.28 -0.78 -3.00
CA HIS A 795 -13.55 -0.22 -2.56
C HIS A 795 -14.15 0.63 -3.68
N LEU A 796 -15.48 0.57 -3.85
CA LEU A 796 -16.25 1.53 -4.64
C LEU A 796 -16.91 2.57 -3.74
#